data_AF-A0A380B859-F1
#
_entry.id   AF-A0A380B859-F1
#
_cell.length_a   1.000
_cell.length_b   1.000
_cell.length_c   1.000
_cell.angle_alpha   90.00
_cell.angle_beta   90.00
_cell.angle_gamma   90.00
#
_symmetry.space_group_name_H-M   'P 1'
#
loop_
_entity.id
_entity.type
_entity.pdbx_description
1 polymer ?
#
loop_
_entity_poly.entity_id
_entity_poly.type
_entity_poly.pdbx_seq_one_letter_code
_entity_poly.pdbx_strand_id
1 'polypeptide(L)'
;MNNEPLRPDPDRLLEQTAAPHRGKLKVFFSACAGVGKTWAMLAEAQRLRAQGLDIVVGVVETHGRKDTAAMLEGLAVLPLKRQAYRGRHISEFDLDAALARRPALILMDELAHSNAPGSRHPKRWQDIEELLEAGIDVFTTVNVQHLESLNDVVSGVTGIQVRETVPDPFFDAADDVVLVDLPPDDLRQRLKEGKVYIAGQAERAIEHFFRKGNLIALRELALRRTADRVDEQMRAWRGHPGEEKVWHTRDAILLCIGHNTGSEKLVRAAARLASRLGSVWHAVYVETPALHRLPEKKRRAILSALRLAQELGAETATLSDPAEEKAVVRYAREHNLGKIILGRPASRRWWRRETFADRLARIAPDLDQVLVALDEPPARTINNAPDSRSFKDKWRVQIQGCVVAAALCAVITLIAMQWLMAFDAANLVMLYLLGVVVVALFYGRWPSVVATVINVVSFDLFFIAPRGTLAVSDVQYLLTFAVMLTVGLVIGNLTAGVRYQARVARYREQRTRHLYEMSKALAVGRSPQDIAATSEQFIASTFHARSQVLLPDDNGKLQPLTHPQGMTPWDDAIAQWSFDKGLPAGAGTDTLPGVPYQILPLKSGEKTYGLVVVEPGNLRQLMIPEQQRLLETFTLLVANALERLTLTASEEQARMASEREQIRNALLAALSHDLRTPLTVLFGQAEILTLDLASEGSPHAR
;
A
#
# COMPACT_ATOMS: atom_id res chain seq x y z
N MET A 1 -9.04 -38.65 6.92
CA MET A 1 -7.68 -38.08 7.02
C MET A 1 -7.67 -37.23 8.28
N ASN A 2 -6.71 -37.50 9.16
CA ASN A 2 -6.71 -37.15 10.58
C ASN A 2 -6.70 -35.63 10.82
N ASN A 3 -7.64 -35.14 11.64
CA ASN A 3 -7.53 -33.84 12.31
C ASN A 3 -6.58 -33.98 13.49
N GLU A 4 -5.27 -34.07 13.23
CA GLU A 4 -4.29 -33.76 14.28
C GLU A 4 -4.16 -32.24 14.37
N PRO A 5 -4.32 -31.63 15.56
CA PRO A 5 -4.04 -30.20 15.72
C PRO A 5 -2.56 -29.96 15.39
N LEU A 6 -2.30 -29.02 14.46
CA LEU A 6 -0.94 -28.65 14.07
C LEU A 6 -0.12 -28.32 15.32
N ARG A 7 0.92 -29.09 15.58
CA ARG A 7 1.87 -28.80 16.66
C ARG A 7 2.62 -27.52 16.27
N PRO A 8 2.57 -26.45 17.09
CA PRO A 8 3.30 -25.22 16.79
C PRO A 8 4.80 -25.50 16.70
N ASP A 9 5.46 -24.80 15.78
CA ASP A 9 6.88 -24.89 15.51
C ASP A 9 7.71 -24.52 16.77
N PRO A 10 8.53 -25.44 17.31
CA PRO A 10 9.36 -25.20 18.48
C PRO A 10 10.29 -23.99 18.33
N ASP A 11 10.80 -23.76 17.13
CA ASP A 11 11.77 -22.69 16.88
C ASP A 11 11.10 -21.31 16.98
N ARG A 12 9.83 -21.19 16.58
CA ARG A 12 9.02 -19.98 16.80
C ARG A 12 8.69 -19.73 18.26
N LEU A 13 8.44 -20.79 19.04
CA LEU A 13 8.25 -20.66 20.48
C LEU A 13 9.56 -20.22 21.15
N LEU A 14 10.70 -20.68 20.64
CA LEU A 14 12.03 -20.28 21.10
C LEU A 14 12.31 -18.80 20.80
N GLU A 15 11.98 -18.32 19.60
CA GLU A 15 12.07 -16.90 19.22
C GLU A 15 11.23 -16.00 20.13
N GLN A 16 10.04 -16.44 20.54
CA GLN A 16 9.18 -15.72 21.49
C GLN A 16 9.79 -15.65 22.91
N THR A 17 10.58 -16.66 23.31
CA THR A 17 11.26 -16.68 24.62
C THR A 17 12.66 -16.06 24.63
N ALA A 18 13.26 -15.79 23.46
CA ALA A 18 14.62 -15.27 23.34
C ALA A 18 14.74 -13.75 23.52
N ALA A 19 13.61 -13.02 23.62
CA ALA A 19 13.63 -11.60 23.89
C ALA A 19 14.05 -11.35 25.36
N PRO A 20 14.97 -10.39 25.64
CA PRO A 20 15.29 -9.99 27.00
C PRO A 20 14.00 -9.61 27.74
N HIS A 21 13.92 -9.97 29.03
CA HIS A 21 12.74 -9.79 29.87
C HIS A 21 12.42 -8.30 30.05
N ARG A 22 11.71 -7.71 29.09
CA ARG A 22 11.16 -6.35 29.15
C ARG A 22 10.00 -6.35 30.15
N GLY A 23 9.96 -5.34 31.01
CA GLY A 23 8.85 -5.11 31.93
C GLY A 23 7.55 -4.85 31.17
N LYS A 24 6.43 -5.06 31.84
CA LYS A 24 5.09 -4.91 31.27
C LYS A 24 4.52 -3.52 31.54
N LEU A 25 3.92 -2.93 30.51
CA LEU A 25 3.25 -1.64 30.60
C LEU A 25 1.74 -1.82 30.68
N LYS A 26 1.14 -1.34 31.76
CA LYS A 26 -0.32 -1.25 31.91
C LYS A 26 -0.77 0.21 31.96
N VAL A 27 -1.66 0.58 31.04
CA VAL A 27 -2.15 1.95 30.88
C VAL A 27 -3.60 2.06 31.34
N PHE A 28 -3.87 2.93 32.31
CA PHE A 28 -5.22 3.32 32.70
C PHE A 28 -5.65 4.51 31.83
N PHE A 29 -6.43 4.19 30.80
CA PHE A 29 -6.85 5.11 29.75
C PHE A 29 -8.21 5.72 30.05
N SER A 30 -8.42 6.99 29.74
CA SER A 30 -9.73 7.64 29.97
C SER A 30 -10.02 8.77 28.98
N ALA A 31 -11.29 9.18 28.92
CA ALA A 31 -11.73 10.29 28.08
C ALA A 31 -11.17 11.65 28.53
N CYS A 32 -11.06 11.88 29.84
CA CYS A 32 -10.68 13.18 30.39
C CYS A 32 -10.33 13.09 31.89
N ALA A 33 -9.82 14.19 32.44
CA ALA A 33 -9.51 14.29 33.86
C ALA A 33 -10.78 14.18 34.73
N GLY A 34 -10.63 13.62 35.93
CA GLY A 34 -11.71 13.48 36.91
C GLY A 34 -12.52 12.18 36.84
N VAL A 35 -12.31 11.36 35.80
CA VAL A 35 -13.00 10.07 35.61
C VAL A 35 -12.61 9.03 36.67
N GLY A 36 -11.35 9.05 37.14
CA GLY A 36 -10.89 8.18 38.23
C GLY A 36 -9.63 7.38 37.93
N LYS A 37 -8.90 7.67 36.84
CA LYS A 37 -7.72 6.93 36.38
C LYS A 37 -6.67 6.63 37.47
N THR A 38 -6.25 7.65 38.24
CA THR A 38 -5.29 7.47 39.35
C THR A 38 -5.84 6.58 40.46
N TRP A 39 -7.13 6.69 40.77
CA TRP A 39 -7.75 5.87 41.81
C TRP A 39 -7.83 4.40 41.35
N ALA A 40 -8.21 4.15 40.10
CA ALA A 40 -8.24 2.81 39.52
C ALA A 40 -6.83 2.16 39.49
N MET A 41 -5.81 2.94 39.12
CA MET A 41 -4.41 2.51 39.16
C MET A 41 -3.97 2.12 40.58
N LEU A 42 -4.28 2.96 41.57
CA LEU A 42 -3.93 2.69 42.98
C LEU A 42 -4.74 1.51 43.56
N ALA A 43 -5.99 1.34 43.17
CA ALA A 43 -6.81 0.20 43.58
C ALA A 43 -6.22 -1.12 43.10
N GLU A 44 -5.76 -1.16 41.85
CA GLU A 44 -5.07 -2.34 41.33
C GLU A 44 -3.70 -2.55 42.00
N ALA A 45 -2.95 -1.47 42.25
CA ALA A 45 -1.69 -1.55 42.97
C ALA A 45 -1.87 -2.11 44.40
N GLN A 46 -2.87 -1.64 45.15
CA GLN A 46 -3.14 -2.17 46.49
C GLN A 46 -3.56 -3.65 46.45
N ARG A 47 -4.32 -4.07 45.41
CA ARG A 47 -4.67 -5.48 45.21
C ARG A 47 -3.43 -6.36 44.99
N LEU A 48 -2.47 -5.90 44.19
CA LEU A 48 -1.21 -6.60 43.92
C LEU A 48 -0.27 -6.60 45.14
N ARG A 49 -0.24 -5.50 45.90
CA ARG A 49 0.48 -5.44 47.17
C ARG A 49 -0.04 -6.45 48.17
N ALA A 50 -1.36 -6.62 48.26
CA ALA A 50 -1.98 -7.63 49.13
C ALA A 50 -1.58 -9.07 48.74
N GLN A 51 -1.11 -9.29 47.51
CA GLN A 51 -0.55 -10.56 47.03
C GLN A 51 0.97 -10.69 47.26
N GLY A 52 1.60 -9.68 47.88
CA GLY A 52 3.03 -9.68 48.23
C GLY A 52 3.96 -9.13 47.15
N LEU A 53 3.44 -8.46 46.12
CA LEU A 53 4.29 -7.82 45.08
C LEU A 53 5.03 -6.60 45.65
N ASP A 54 6.30 -6.41 45.28
CA ASP A 54 7.07 -5.20 45.63
C ASP A 54 6.67 -4.03 44.73
N ILE A 55 5.94 -3.08 45.29
CA ILE A 55 5.37 -1.94 44.55
C ILE A 55 5.93 -0.64 45.11
N VAL A 56 6.44 0.19 44.21
CA VAL A 56 6.93 1.53 44.53
C VAL A 56 6.11 2.58 43.79
N VAL A 57 5.79 3.67 44.47
CA VAL A 57 5.18 4.86 43.90
C VAL A 57 6.32 5.75 43.39
N GLY A 58 6.44 5.91 42.07
CA GLY A 58 7.38 6.85 41.47
C GLY A 58 6.80 8.26 41.50
N VAL A 59 5.67 8.46 40.84
CA VAL A 59 4.92 9.72 40.85
C VAL A 59 3.42 9.43 40.79
N VAL A 60 2.65 10.00 41.73
CA VAL A 60 1.20 9.86 41.78
C VAL A 60 0.56 11.20 42.15
N GLU A 61 -0.39 11.63 41.33
CA GLU A 61 -1.08 12.90 41.50
C GLU A 61 -2.45 12.70 42.15
N THR A 62 -2.51 12.89 43.48
CA THR A 62 -3.77 12.80 44.22
C THR A 62 -4.70 13.99 43.92
N HIS A 63 -4.11 15.12 43.52
CA HIS A 63 -4.77 16.42 43.35
C HIS A 63 -5.69 16.80 44.54
N GLY A 64 -5.24 16.55 45.77
CA GLY A 64 -5.96 16.91 47.00
C GLY A 64 -7.16 16.03 47.36
N ARG A 65 -7.42 14.95 46.60
CA ARG A 65 -8.51 14.02 46.88
C ARG A 65 -8.13 13.08 48.03
N LYS A 66 -8.84 13.21 49.17
CA LYS A 66 -8.59 12.40 50.38
C LYS A 66 -8.69 10.90 50.12
N ASP A 67 -9.71 10.46 49.38
CA ASP A 67 -9.90 9.04 49.08
C ASP A 67 -8.77 8.46 48.23
N THR A 68 -8.23 9.24 47.28
CA THR A 68 -7.07 8.84 46.47
C THR A 68 -5.79 8.85 47.31
N ALA A 69 -5.63 9.81 48.23
CA ALA A 69 -4.48 9.87 49.13
C ALA A 69 -4.46 8.71 50.13
N ALA A 70 -5.62 8.28 50.63
CA ALA A 70 -5.73 7.10 51.49
C ALA A 70 -5.24 5.82 50.78
N MET A 71 -5.43 5.72 49.46
CA MET A 71 -4.93 4.60 48.66
C MET A 71 -3.40 4.58 48.51
N LEU A 72 -2.68 5.64 48.90
CA LEU A 72 -1.21 5.62 48.99
C LEU A 72 -0.70 5.03 50.30
N GLU A 73 -1.56 4.89 51.32
CA GLU A 73 -1.13 4.44 52.64
C GLU A 73 -0.52 3.03 52.58
N GLY A 74 0.72 2.94 53.07
CA GLY A 74 1.53 1.72 53.10
C GLY A 74 2.21 1.33 51.78
N LEU A 75 1.99 2.03 50.67
CA LEU A 75 2.84 1.87 49.50
C LEU A 75 4.19 2.59 49.73
N ALA A 76 5.29 1.98 49.28
CA ALA A 76 6.61 2.62 49.36
C ALA A 76 6.65 3.78 48.35
N VAL A 77 6.97 4.99 48.79
CA VAL A 77 7.03 6.18 47.91
C VAL A 77 8.49 6.58 47.69
N LEU A 78 8.87 6.71 46.42
CA LEU A 78 10.19 7.20 46.05
C LEU A 78 10.26 8.72 46.30
N PRO A 79 11.31 9.24 46.97
CA PRO A 79 11.47 10.67 47.14
C PRO A 79 11.65 11.39 45.79
N LEU A 80 10.89 12.46 45.57
CA LEU A 80 11.03 13.29 44.36
C LEU A 80 12.33 14.12 44.39
N LYS A 81 12.99 14.21 43.22
CA LYS A 81 14.19 15.02 43.01
C LYS A 81 13.81 16.49 42.87
N ARG A 82 14.33 17.34 43.76
CA ARG A 82 14.10 18.80 43.69
C ARG A 82 15.12 19.46 42.77
N GLN A 83 14.64 20.19 41.77
CA GLN A 83 15.46 20.96 40.84
C GLN A 83 15.08 22.44 40.89
N ALA A 84 16.06 23.33 40.82
CA ALA A 84 15.83 24.77 40.76
C ALA A 84 15.72 25.21 39.29
N TYR A 85 14.57 25.73 38.88
CA TYR A 85 14.35 26.23 37.53
C TYR A 85 13.64 27.59 37.56
N ARG A 86 14.27 28.60 36.94
CA ARG A 86 13.77 29.99 36.89
C ARG A 86 13.34 30.56 38.25
N GLY A 87 14.10 30.28 39.31
CA GLY A 87 13.82 30.77 40.68
C GLY A 87 12.68 30.04 41.40
N ARG A 88 12.13 28.95 40.84
CA ARG A 88 11.17 28.06 41.50
C ARG A 88 11.78 26.67 41.70
N HIS A 89 11.40 26.01 42.79
CA HIS A 89 11.73 24.59 43.00
C HIS A 89 10.66 23.72 42.36
N ILE A 90 11.06 22.90 41.38
CA ILE A 90 10.21 21.89 40.74
C ILE A 90 10.62 20.53 41.31
N SER A 91 9.65 19.70 41.68
CA SER A 91 9.89 18.33 42.12
C SER A 91 9.61 17.40 40.95
N GLU A 92 10.56 16.52 40.62
CA GLU A 92 10.44 15.56 39.53
C GLU A 92 10.74 14.14 39.98
N PHE A 93 10.29 13.17 39.17
CA PHE A 93 10.59 11.77 39.39
C PHE A 93 12.10 11.49 39.32
N ASP A 94 12.61 10.67 40.25
CA ASP A 94 14.01 10.25 40.28
C ASP A 94 14.18 8.88 39.61
N LEU A 95 14.40 8.92 38.28
CA LEU A 95 14.59 7.72 37.47
C LEU A 95 15.80 6.89 37.92
N ASP A 96 16.91 7.53 38.25
CA ASP A 96 18.14 6.84 38.65
C ASP A 96 17.94 6.07 39.96
N ALA A 97 17.23 6.68 40.93
CA ALA A 97 16.88 6.02 42.18
C ALA A 97 15.91 4.84 41.98
N ALA A 98 14.96 4.96 41.04
CA ALA A 98 14.05 3.87 40.69
C ALA A 98 14.79 2.68 40.06
N LEU A 99 15.68 2.94 39.11
CA LEU A 99 16.52 1.93 38.45
C LEU A 99 17.48 1.25 39.43
N ALA A 100 18.02 2.00 40.40
CA ALA A 100 18.85 1.44 41.46
C ALA A 100 18.05 0.55 42.43
N ARG A 101 16.79 0.89 42.71
CA ARG A 101 15.92 0.12 43.62
C ARG A 101 15.38 -1.17 43.00
N ARG A 102 15.16 -1.20 41.69
CA ARG A 102 14.60 -2.36 40.94
C ARG A 102 13.34 -2.96 41.57
N PRO A 103 12.26 -2.17 41.75
CA PRO A 103 10.99 -2.72 42.21
C PRO A 103 10.40 -3.69 41.17
N ALA A 104 9.49 -4.57 41.59
CA ALA A 104 8.75 -5.42 40.65
C ALA A 104 7.76 -4.58 39.82
N LEU A 105 7.12 -3.59 40.45
CA LEU A 105 6.17 -2.68 39.81
C LEU A 105 6.38 -1.25 40.30
N ILE A 106 6.34 -0.27 39.38
CA ILE A 106 6.36 1.16 39.69
C ILE A 106 5.12 1.88 39.15
N LEU A 107 4.56 2.77 39.98
CA LEU A 107 3.41 3.60 39.60
C LEU A 107 3.87 4.96 39.09
N MET A 108 3.49 5.29 37.87
CA MET A 108 3.93 6.47 37.11
C MET A 108 2.72 7.21 36.52
N ASP A 109 2.11 8.11 37.27
CA ASP A 109 0.96 8.90 36.81
C ASP A 109 1.32 9.88 35.68
N GLU A 110 0.34 10.31 34.90
CA GLU A 110 0.47 11.29 33.81
C GLU A 110 1.52 10.95 32.74
N LEU A 111 1.26 9.91 31.93
CA LEU A 111 2.15 9.43 30.86
C LEU A 111 2.65 10.54 29.90
N ALA A 112 1.80 11.52 29.61
CA ALA A 112 2.06 12.60 28.67
C ALA A 112 2.96 13.73 29.20
N HIS A 113 3.26 13.71 30.50
CA HIS A 113 3.95 14.78 31.22
C HIS A 113 5.29 15.14 30.55
N SER A 114 5.55 16.44 30.47
CA SER A 114 6.83 16.97 30.01
C SER A 114 7.76 17.22 31.20
N ASN A 115 8.87 16.48 31.24
CA ASN A 115 9.80 16.54 32.36
C ASN A 115 10.47 17.92 32.47
N ALA A 116 10.86 18.30 33.68
CA ALA A 116 11.57 19.56 33.92
C ALA A 116 12.85 19.68 33.05
N PRO A 117 13.18 20.87 32.53
CA PRO A 117 14.41 21.09 31.77
C PRO A 117 15.66 20.73 32.58
N GLY A 118 16.54 19.89 32.02
CA GLY A 118 17.71 19.34 32.72
C GLY A 118 17.53 17.88 33.19
N SER A 119 16.31 17.33 33.06
CA SER A 119 16.06 15.89 33.23
C SER A 119 16.71 15.07 32.10
N ARG A 120 17.02 13.80 32.38
CA ARG A 120 17.65 12.89 31.41
C ARG A 120 16.84 12.75 30.12
N HIS A 121 15.53 12.63 30.25
CA HIS A 121 14.61 12.61 29.12
C HIS A 121 13.63 13.78 29.17
N PRO A 122 13.24 14.35 28.01
CA PRO A 122 12.25 15.43 27.94
C PRO A 122 10.81 14.97 28.25
N LYS A 123 10.48 13.69 28.11
CA LYS A 123 9.12 13.17 28.30
C LYS A 123 9.08 11.99 29.27
N ARG A 124 8.04 11.93 30.11
CA ARG A 124 7.87 10.85 31.10
C ARG A 124 7.70 9.47 30.46
N TRP A 125 7.08 9.37 29.28
CA TRP A 125 6.98 8.10 28.57
C TRP A 125 8.35 7.50 28.21
N GLN A 126 9.39 8.33 28.07
CA GLN A 126 10.77 7.87 27.83
C GLN A 126 11.43 7.35 29.12
N ASP A 127 11.12 7.95 30.27
CA ASP A 127 11.54 7.39 31.56
C ASP A 127 10.89 6.02 31.80
N ILE A 128 9.61 5.89 31.44
CA ILE A 128 8.87 4.63 31.49
C ILE A 128 9.49 3.61 30.53
N GLU A 129 9.89 4.02 29.33
CA GLU A 129 10.60 3.13 28.40
C GLU A 129 11.88 2.56 29.00
N GLU A 130 12.72 3.39 29.63
CA GLU A 130 13.94 2.92 30.30
C GLU A 130 13.64 1.99 31.49
N LEU A 131 12.57 2.24 32.24
CA LEU A 131 12.12 1.34 33.31
C LEU A 131 11.70 -0.04 32.77
N LEU A 132 10.95 -0.07 31.67
CA LEU A 132 10.52 -1.31 31.02
C LEU A 132 11.72 -2.06 30.45
N GLU A 133 12.69 -1.38 29.85
CA GLU A 133 13.94 -1.99 29.37
C GLU A 133 14.78 -2.60 30.50
N ALA A 134 14.72 -2.01 31.71
CA ALA A 134 15.34 -2.55 32.91
C ALA A 134 14.58 -3.74 33.53
N GLY A 135 13.45 -4.15 32.95
CA GLY A 135 12.63 -5.27 33.42
C GLY A 135 11.66 -4.92 34.56
N ILE A 136 11.38 -3.63 34.77
CA ILE A 136 10.46 -3.15 35.82
C ILE A 136 9.07 -2.97 35.20
N ASP A 137 8.03 -3.57 35.78
CA ASP A 137 6.66 -3.35 35.33
C ASP A 137 6.21 -1.92 35.67
N VAL A 138 5.41 -1.30 34.80
CA VAL A 138 4.95 0.08 34.98
C VAL A 138 3.44 0.18 34.84
N PHE A 139 2.80 0.78 35.84
CA PHE A 139 1.42 1.25 35.73
C PHE A 139 1.42 2.75 35.50
N THR A 140 0.66 3.20 34.50
CA THR A 140 0.56 4.63 34.17
C THR A 140 -0.86 5.05 33.83
N THR A 141 -1.11 6.35 33.78
CA THR A 141 -2.42 6.88 33.38
C THR A 141 -2.30 7.90 32.26
N VAL A 142 -3.27 7.91 31.36
CA VAL A 142 -3.32 8.87 30.25
C VAL A 142 -4.76 9.15 29.83
N ASN A 143 -5.01 10.37 29.34
CA ASN A 143 -6.28 10.73 28.74
C ASN A 143 -6.16 10.70 27.20
N VAL A 144 -7.25 10.45 26.49
CA VAL A 144 -7.33 10.43 25.01
C VAL A 144 -6.79 11.70 24.35
N GLN A 145 -6.96 12.85 25.00
CA GLN A 145 -6.50 14.15 24.51
C GLN A 145 -4.99 14.26 24.30
N HIS A 146 -4.21 13.36 24.91
CA HIS A 146 -2.76 13.38 24.84
C HIS A 146 -2.19 12.48 23.74
N LEU A 147 -3.02 11.71 23.02
CA LEU A 147 -2.53 10.94 21.88
C LEU A 147 -2.26 11.87 20.69
N GLU A 148 -1.08 11.74 20.08
CA GLU A 148 -0.65 12.63 18.99
C GLU A 148 -1.61 12.62 17.80
N SER A 149 -2.03 11.43 17.36
CA SER A 149 -2.96 11.26 16.23
C SER A 149 -4.32 11.93 16.43
N LEU A 150 -4.72 12.17 17.69
CA LEU A 150 -6.02 12.73 18.04
C LEU A 150 -5.96 14.21 18.43
N ASN A 151 -4.77 14.83 18.44
CA ASN A 151 -4.60 16.20 18.93
C ASN A 151 -5.45 17.21 18.14
N ASP A 152 -5.41 17.15 16.79
CA ASP A 152 -6.17 18.06 15.92
C ASP A 152 -7.69 17.89 16.09
N VAL A 153 -8.14 16.64 16.21
CA VAL A 153 -9.56 16.32 16.42
C VAL A 153 -10.03 16.85 17.77
N VAL A 154 -9.24 16.62 18.82
CA VAL A 154 -9.54 17.08 20.18
C VAL A 154 -9.51 18.60 20.28
N SER A 155 -8.55 19.25 19.62
CA SER A 155 -8.47 20.70 19.51
C SER A 155 -9.68 21.29 18.78
N GLY A 156 -10.13 20.64 17.69
CA GLY A 156 -11.35 21.03 16.96
C GLY A 156 -12.63 20.91 17.79
N VAL A 157 -12.73 19.89 18.65
CA VAL A 157 -13.89 19.70 19.55
C VAL A 157 -13.85 20.64 20.74
N THR A 158 -12.69 20.76 21.40
CA THR A 158 -12.57 21.43 22.71
C THR A 158 -12.18 22.90 22.61
N GLY A 159 -11.62 23.33 21.47
CA GLY A 159 -11.04 24.65 21.26
C GLY A 159 -9.73 24.88 22.02
N ILE A 160 -9.13 23.84 22.59
CA ILE A 160 -7.92 23.91 23.41
C ILE A 160 -6.81 23.08 22.76
N GLN A 161 -5.66 23.71 22.51
CA GLN A 161 -4.48 22.99 22.04
C GLN A 161 -3.80 22.23 23.19
N VAL A 162 -3.59 20.94 22.98
CA VAL A 162 -2.89 20.07 23.92
C VAL A 162 -1.40 20.07 23.56
N ARG A 163 -0.56 20.58 24.47
CA ARG A 163 0.90 20.67 24.24
C ARG A 163 1.67 19.43 24.69
N GLU A 164 1.08 18.66 25.60
CA GLU A 164 1.68 17.47 26.17
C GLU A 164 1.09 16.25 25.48
N THR A 165 1.92 15.56 24.70
CA THR A 165 1.50 14.45 23.85
C THR A 165 2.32 13.18 24.10
N VAL A 166 1.73 12.05 23.72
CA VAL A 166 2.31 10.71 23.73
C VAL A 166 2.19 10.14 22.31
N PRO A 167 3.29 9.65 21.72
CA PRO A 167 3.24 8.97 20.44
C PRO A 167 2.33 7.74 20.48
N ASP A 168 1.47 7.62 19.47
CA ASP A 168 0.57 6.47 19.30
C ASP A 168 1.28 5.11 19.35
N PRO A 169 2.46 4.90 18.71
CA PRO A 169 3.15 3.62 18.77
C PRO A 169 3.55 3.20 20.20
N PHE A 170 3.86 4.16 21.07
CA PHE A 170 4.18 3.86 22.47
C PHE A 170 2.94 3.38 23.23
N PHE A 171 1.79 4.04 23.02
CA PHE A 171 0.51 3.61 23.60
C PHE A 171 0.08 2.23 23.06
N ASP A 172 0.24 2.00 21.76
CA ASP A 172 -0.13 0.75 21.10
C ASP A 172 0.78 -0.42 21.51
N ALA A 173 2.01 -0.14 21.95
CA ALA A 173 2.93 -1.14 22.48
C ALA A 173 2.61 -1.61 23.91
N ALA A 174 1.69 -0.96 24.63
CA ALA A 174 1.33 -1.35 25.99
C ALA A 174 0.72 -2.75 26.06
N ASP A 175 1.13 -3.56 27.05
CA ASP A 175 0.64 -4.93 27.25
C ASP A 175 -0.85 -4.97 27.60
N ASP A 176 -1.31 -4.04 28.44
CA ASP A 176 -2.69 -3.97 28.91
C ASP A 176 -3.17 -2.51 28.94
N VAL A 177 -4.37 -2.26 28.42
CA VAL A 177 -5.00 -0.94 28.39
C VAL A 177 -6.38 -1.06 29.01
N VAL A 178 -6.55 -0.45 30.19
CA VAL A 178 -7.81 -0.47 30.92
C VAL A 178 -8.53 0.85 30.71
N LEU A 179 -9.69 0.80 30.07
CA LEU A 179 -10.55 1.97 29.93
C LEU A 179 -11.26 2.25 31.26
N VAL A 180 -10.95 3.40 31.85
CA VAL A 180 -11.66 3.98 32.99
C VAL A 180 -12.67 4.98 32.44
N ASP A 181 -13.96 4.65 32.56
CA ASP A 181 -15.07 5.42 31.98
C ASP A 181 -16.01 5.97 33.06
N LEU A 182 -16.60 7.14 32.78
CA LEU A 182 -17.61 7.77 33.62
C LEU A 182 -18.59 8.56 32.73
N PRO A 183 -19.91 8.49 32.97
CA PRO A 183 -20.88 9.27 32.22
C PRO A 183 -20.58 10.78 32.29
N PRO A 184 -20.76 11.54 31.17
CA PRO A 184 -20.52 12.98 31.15
C PRO A 184 -21.28 13.78 32.20
N ASP A 185 -22.52 13.38 32.51
CA ASP A 185 -23.34 14.06 33.52
C ASP A 185 -22.78 13.86 34.93
N ASP A 186 -22.30 12.65 35.26
CA ASP A 186 -21.66 12.33 36.53
C ASP A 186 -20.32 13.07 36.69
N LEU A 187 -19.54 13.17 35.61
CA LEU A 187 -18.29 13.92 35.64
C LEU A 187 -18.53 15.41 35.90
N ARG A 188 -19.56 15.99 35.27
CA ARG A 188 -19.97 17.38 35.54
C ARG A 188 -20.47 17.57 36.97
N GLN A 189 -21.16 16.57 37.51
CA GLN A 189 -21.58 16.59 38.91
C GLN A 189 -20.35 16.58 39.85
N ARG A 190 -19.36 15.73 39.58
CA ARG A 190 -18.08 15.72 40.33
C ARG A 190 -17.33 17.04 40.24
N LEU A 191 -17.37 17.70 39.08
CA LEU A 191 -16.79 19.03 38.89
C LEU A 191 -17.50 20.08 39.78
N LYS A 192 -18.84 20.08 39.79
CA LYS A 192 -19.65 20.98 40.64
C LYS A 192 -19.40 20.76 42.13
N GLU A 193 -19.17 19.51 42.52
CA GLU A 193 -18.86 19.11 43.90
C GLU A 193 -17.41 19.41 44.31
N GLY A 194 -16.59 19.99 43.42
CA GLY A 194 -15.18 20.29 43.69
C GLY A 194 -14.29 19.03 43.79
N LYS A 195 -14.77 17.86 43.35
CA LYS A 195 -14.05 16.58 43.38
C LYS A 195 -13.08 16.41 42.20
N VAL A 196 -13.09 17.36 41.26
CA VAL A 196 -12.14 17.47 40.15
C VAL A 196 -11.33 18.74 40.39
N TYR A 197 -10.08 18.58 40.82
CA TYR A 197 -9.21 19.72 41.12
C TYR A 197 -8.79 20.46 39.86
N ILE A 198 -8.67 21.78 39.99
CA ILE A 198 -8.27 22.71 38.96
C ILE A 198 -7.15 23.58 39.55
N ALA A 199 -5.96 23.56 38.96
CA ALA A 199 -4.92 24.53 39.30
C ALA A 199 -5.40 25.94 38.88
N GLY A 200 -5.46 26.88 39.83
CA GLY A 200 -6.23 28.12 39.80
C GLY A 200 -5.83 29.23 38.82
N GLN A 201 -5.56 28.92 37.54
CA GLN A 201 -5.29 29.96 36.52
C GLN A 201 -6.12 29.85 35.23
N ALA A 202 -7.14 28.98 35.14
CA ALA A 202 -7.88 28.81 33.88
C ALA A 202 -9.37 28.42 34.00
N GLU A 203 -10.13 28.99 34.95
CA GLU A 203 -11.56 28.69 35.12
C GLU A 203 -12.36 28.75 33.80
N ARG A 204 -12.14 29.78 32.97
CA ARG A 204 -12.85 29.96 31.69
C ARG A 204 -12.52 28.90 30.63
N ALA A 205 -11.26 28.47 30.53
CA ALA A 205 -10.86 27.43 29.57
C ALA A 205 -11.45 26.07 29.98
N ILE A 206 -11.57 25.85 31.29
CA ILE A 206 -12.07 24.60 31.86
C ILE A 206 -13.59 24.51 31.73
N GLU A 207 -14.34 25.61 31.95
CA GLU A 207 -15.76 25.65 31.64
C GLU A 207 -16.07 25.33 30.17
N HIS A 208 -15.17 25.72 29.26
CA HIS A 208 -15.28 25.36 27.85
C HIS A 208 -14.98 23.87 27.61
N PHE A 209 -13.93 23.34 28.25
CA PHE A 209 -13.53 21.94 28.11
C PHE A 209 -14.61 20.97 28.64
N PHE A 210 -15.17 21.21 29.83
CA PHE A 210 -16.14 20.33 30.50
C PHE A 210 -17.60 20.53 30.05
N ARG A 211 -17.81 21.04 28.83
CA ARG A 211 -19.14 21.07 28.21
C ARG A 211 -19.61 19.66 27.87
N LYS A 212 -20.92 19.40 28.01
CA LYS A 212 -21.50 18.06 27.77
C LYS A 212 -21.15 17.51 26.38
N GLY A 213 -21.23 18.33 25.33
CA GLY A 213 -20.88 17.92 23.96
C GLY A 213 -19.42 17.47 23.83
N ASN A 214 -18.49 18.23 24.41
CA ASN A 214 -17.06 17.92 24.39
C ASN A 214 -16.76 16.62 25.14
N LEU A 215 -17.37 16.42 26.30
CA LEU A 215 -17.21 15.20 27.10
C LEU A 215 -17.77 13.96 26.38
N ILE A 216 -18.88 14.09 25.64
CA ILE A 216 -19.43 12.99 24.82
C ILE A 216 -18.44 12.63 23.70
N ALA A 217 -17.94 13.63 22.98
CA ALA A 217 -16.98 13.41 21.90
C ALA A 217 -15.67 12.79 22.39
N LEU A 218 -15.11 13.28 23.50
CA LEU A 218 -13.90 12.69 24.11
C LEU A 218 -14.14 11.25 24.58
N ARG A 219 -15.33 10.95 25.12
CA ARG A 219 -15.71 9.59 25.52
C ARG A 219 -15.83 8.65 24.32
N GLU A 220 -16.42 9.13 23.22
CA GLU A 220 -16.49 8.39 21.97
C GLU A 220 -15.09 8.08 21.43
N LEU A 221 -14.19 9.08 21.40
CA LEU A 221 -12.80 8.89 20.97
C LEU A 221 -12.06 7.87 21.84
N ALA A 222 -12.23 7.93 23.16
CA ALA A 222 -11.59 6.98 24.07
C ALA A 222 -12.11 5.54 23.87
N LEU A 223 -13.42 5.36 23.73
CA LEU A 223 -14.03 4.06 23.44
C LEU A 223 -13.56 3.49 22.11
N ARG A 224 -13.55 4.32 21.06
CA ARG A 224 -13.09 3.93 19.73
C ARG A 224 -11.63 3.52 19.72
N ARG A 225 -10.75 4.30 20.34
CA ARG A 225 -9.32 3.99 20.42
C ARG A 225 -9.06 2.69 21.20
N THR A 226 -9.82 2.45 22.27
CA THR A 226 -9.76 1.19 23.03
C THR A 226 -10.18 0.02 22.14
N ALA A 227 -11.26 0.16 21.35
CA ALA A 227 -11.71 -0.87 20.42
C ALA A 227 -10.69 -1.16 19.32
N ASP A 228 -10.08 -0.13 18.72
CA ASP A 228 -9.05 -0.28 17.69
C ASP A 228 -7.83 -1.08 18.21
N ARG A 229 -7.44 -0.87 19.49
CA ARG A 229 -6.36 -1.62 20.13
C ARG A 229 -6.72 -3.10 20.35
N VAL A 230 -7.94 -3.38 20.82
CA VAL A 230 -8.43 -4.77 21.00
C VAL A 230 -8.42 -5.52 19.66
N ASP A 231 -8.79 -4.84 18.56
CA ASP A 231 -8.72 -5.39 17.21
C ASP A 231 -7.28 -5.76 16.78
N GLU A 232 -6.28 -4.95 17.16
CA GLU A 232 -4.86 -5.26 16.90
C GLU A 232 -4.35 -6.45 17.69
N GLN A 233 -4.68 -6.54 18.98
CA GLN A 233 -4.33 -7.70 19.79
C GLN A 233 -4.95 -8.98 19.23
N MET A 234 -6.20 -8.91 18.78
CA MET A 234 -6.87 -10.01 18.08
C MET A 234 -6.23 -10.38 16.73
N ARG A 235 -5.55 -9.45 16.06
CA ARG A 235 -4.77 -9.73 14.84
C ARG A 235 -3.43 -10.39 15.18
N ALA A 236 -2.71 -9.88 16.17
CA ALA A 236 -1.40 -10.40 16.58
C ALA A 236 -1.48 -11.83 17.15
N TRP A 237 -2.57 -12.18 17.84
CA TRP A 237 -2.80 -13.55 18.33
C TRP A 237 -3.00 -14.57 17.19
N ARG A 238 -3.46 -14.14 16.01
CA ARG A 238 -3.75 -15.00 14.84
C ARG A 238 -2.50 -15.30 14.02
N GLY A 239 -1.55 -16.02 14.59
CA GLY A 239 -0.23 -16.30 13.99
C GLY A 239 -0.19 -16.97 12.61
N HIS A 240 -1.32 -17.28 11.93
CA HIS A 240 -1.38 -17.91 10.60
C HIS A 240 -2.34 -17.18 9.62
N PRO A 241 -1.82 -16.46 8.60
CA PRO A 241 -2.64 -15.92 7.53
C PRO A 241 -3.02 -17.04 6.54
N GLY A 242 -4.31 -17.37 6.41
CA GLY A 242 -4.81 -18.09 5.22
C GLY A 242 -5.99 -19.05 5.38
N GLU A 243 -6.21 -19.66 6.55
CA GLU A 243 -7.21 -20.76 6.69
C GLU A 243 -8.39 -20.48 7.63
N GLU A 244 -8.40 -19.37 8.36
CA GLU A 244 -9.43 -19.14 9.38
C GLU A 244 -10.55 -18.18 8.94
N LYS A 245 -11.75 -18.42 9.48
CA LYS A 245 -13.00 -17.68 9.20
C LYS A 245 -12.82 -16.17 9.42
N VAL A 246 -13.36 -15.36 8.51
CA VAL A 246 -13.45 -13.90 8.70
C VAL A 246 -14.36 -13.60 9.88
N TRP A 247 -13.90 -12.76 10.82
CA TRP A 247 -14.72 -12.32 11.94
C TRP A 247 -15.51 -11.09 11.52
N HIS A 248 -16.85 -11.14 11.66
CA HIS A 248 -17.79 -10.09 11.26
C HIS A 248 -17.75 -8.80 12.12
N THR A 249 -16.67 -8.54 12.88
CA THR A 249 -16.59 -7.40 13.81
C THR A 249 -16.49 -6.05 13.10
N ARG A 250 -16.04 -6.03 11.84
CA ARG A 250 -16.04 -4.82 10.99
C ARG A 250 -16.87 -5.08 9.73
N ASP A 251 -17.70 -4.11 9.36
CA ASP A 251 -18.43 -4.10 8.09
C ASP A 251 -17.52 -3.72 6.90
N ALA A 252 -16.30 -4.26 6.86
CA ALA A 252 -15.32 -3.99 5.81
C ALA A 252 -15.74 -4.64 4.48
N ILE A 253 -15.63 -3.88 3.40
CA ILE A 253 -16.30 -4.18 2.13
C ILE A 253 -15.28 -4.54 1.05
N LEU A 254 -15.53 -5.61 0.32
CA LEU A 254 -14.85 -5.97 -0.92
C LEU A 254 -15.78 -5.83 -2.11
N LEU A 255 -15.53 -4.86 -2.98
CA LEU A 255 -16.20 -4.72 -4.27
C LEU A 255 -15.45 -5.55 -5.32
N CYS A 256 -16.14 -6.50 -5.97
CA CYS A 256 -15.59 -7.19 -7.14
C CYS A 256 -16.10 -6.55 -8.43
N ILE A 257 -15.18 -6.02 -9.22
CA ILE A 257 -15.48 -5.44 -10.53
C ILE A 257 -15.37 -6.54 -11.59
N GLY A 258 -16.52 -6.92 -12.16
CA GLY A 258 -16.61 -7.92 -13.22
C GLY A 258 -16.50 -7.35 -14.63
N HIS A 259 -16.54 -8.25 -15.62
CA HIS A 259 -16.46 -7.92 -17.05
C HIS A 259 -17.79 -7.50 -17.70
N ASN A 260 -18.82 -7.26 -16.89
CA ASN A 260 -20.17 -6.91 -17.34
C ASN A 260 -20.39 -5.39 -17.28
N THR A 261 -21.34 -4.88 -18.08
CA THR A 261 -21.73 -3.47 -18.06
C THR A 261 -22.36 -3.09 -16.72
N GLY A 262 -22.17 -1.84 -16.25
CA GLY A 262 -22.74 -1.34 -15.00
C GLY A 262 -21.78 -1.24 -13.81
N SER A 263 -20.47 -1.41 -14.02
CA SER A 263 -19.44 -1.31 -12.97
C SER A 263 -19.46 0.04 -12.23
N GLU A 264 -19.77 1.16 -12.88
CA GLU A 264 -19.85 2.45 -12.20
C GLU A 264 -21.00 2.54 -11.19
N LYS A 265 -22.18 2.02 -11.53
CA LYS A 265 -23.31 1.98 -10.58
C LYS A 265 -22.96 1.13 -9.36
N LEU A 266 -22.26 0.02 -9.60
CA LEU A 266 -21.79 -0.88 -8.56
C LEU A 266 -20.78 -0.18 -7.64
N VAL A 267 -19.81 0.54 -8.21
CA VAL A 267 -18.83 1.36 -7.48
C VAL A 267 -19.52 2.42 -6.62
N ARG A 268 -20.47 3.19 -7.19
CA ARG A 268 -21.24 4.20 -6.42
C ARG A 268 -22.14 3.58 -5.34
N ALA A 269 -22.62 2.35 -5.52
CA ALA A 269 -23.39 1.64 -4.51
C ALA A 269 -22.49 1.19 -3.35
N ALA A 270 -21.31 0.65 -3.66
CA ALA A 270 -20.31 0.26 -2.68
C ALA A 270 -19.79 1.45 -1.86
N ALA A 271 -19.45 2.57 -2.52
CA ALA A 271 -19.00 3.79 -1.85
C ALA A 271 -20.07 4.34 -0.87
N ARG A 272 -21.35 4.34 -1.27
CA ARG A 272 -22.46 4.77 -0.39
C ARG A 272 -22.64 3.83 0.81
N LEU A 273 -22.45 2.53 0.62
CA LEU A 273 -22.54 1.55 1.70
C LEU A 273 -21.36 1.68 2.67
N ALA A 274 -20.14 1.80 2.14
CA ALA A 274 -18.92 2.02 2.91
C ALA A 274 -19.01 3.30 3.77
N SER A 275 -19.47 4.41 3.17
CA SER A 275 -19.65 5.68 3.87
C SER A 275 -20.70 5.61 4.99
N ARG A 276 -21.82 4.91 4.79
CA ARG A 276 -22.84 4.71 5.84
C ARG A 276 -22.34 3.86 6.99
N LEU A 277 -21.48 2.89 6.71
CA LEU A 277 -20.93 1.95 7.69
C LEU A 277 -19.62 2.45 8.31
N GLY A 278 -19.12 3.64 7.92
CA GLY A 278 -17.84 4.17 8.35
C GLY A 278 -16.67 3.19 8.12
N SER A 279 -16.77 2.33 7.09
CA SER A 279 -15.92 1.16 6.93
C SER A 279 -14.97 1.32 5.74
N VAL A 280 -13.76 0.77 5.88
CA VAL A 280 -12.79 0.67 4.80
C VAL A 280 -13.33 -0.27 3.72
N TRP A 281 -13.08 0.06 2.46
CA TRP A 281 -13.55 -0.73 1.34
C TRP A 281 -12.51 -0.85 0.24
N HIS A 282 -12.43 -2.03 -0.35
CA HIS A 282 -11.47 -2.36 -1.38
C HIS A 282 -12.23 -2.68 -2.67
N ALA A 283 -11.67 -2.32 -3.82
CA ALA A 283 -12.22 -2.68 -5.12
C ALA A 283 -11.20 -3.50 -5.92
N VAL A 284 -11.60 -4.71 -6.29
CA VAL A 284 -10.70 -5.66 -6.97
C VAL A 284 -11.22 -6.08 -8.33
N TYR A 285 -10.27 -6.29 -9.23
CA TYR A 285 -10.49 -6.95 -10.53
C TYR A 285 -9.55 -8.14 -10.63
N VAL A 286 -10.07 -9.30 -11.04
CA VAL A 286 -9.22 -10.49 -11.26
C VAL A 286 -8.98 -10.69 -12.75
N GLU A 287 -7.71 -10.63 -13.14
CA GLU A 287 -7.24 -11.00 -14.46
C GLU A 287 -7.12 -12.53 -14.59
N THR A 288 -8.02 -13.12 -15.37
CA THR A 288 -7.91 -14.53 -15.80
C THR A 288 -7.41 -14.64 -17.24
N PRO A 289 -6.82 -15.79 -17.65
CA PRO A 289 -6.42 -16.08 -19.03
C PRO A 289 -7.48 -15.80 -20.11
N ALA A 290 -8.76 -16.01 -19.77
CA ALA A 290 -9.89 -15.74 -20.65
C ALA A 290 -10.21 -14.23 -20.72
N LEU A 291 -10.12 -13.54 -19.59
CA LEU A 291 -10.37 -12.10 -19.48
C LEU A 291 -9.23 -11.27 -20.08
N HIS A 292 -8.02 -11.82 -20.17
CA HIS A 292 -6.92 -11.19 -20.90
C HIS A 292 -7.18 -11.07 -22.42
N ARG A 293 -8.16 -11.81 -22.98
CA ARG A 293 -8.56 -11.73 -24.39
C ARG A 293 -9.75 -10.80 -24.65
N LEU A 294 -10.20 -10.04 -23.65
CA LEU A 294 -11.34 -9.15 -23.81
C LEU A 294 -11.06 -8.03 -24.82
N PRO A 295 -12.09 -7.58 -25.58
CA PRO A 295 -11.98 -6.40 -26.43
C PRO A 295 -11.56 -5.16 -25.63
N GLU A 296 -10.72 -4.31 -26.22
CA GLU A 296 -10.14 -3.12 -25.58
C GLU A 296 -11.18 -2.24 -24.88
N LYS A 297 -12.34 -2.03 -25.51
CA LYS A 297 -13.44 -1.22 -24.96
C LYS A 297 -13.94 -1.74 -23.60
N LYS A 298 -14.00 -3.07 -23.42
CA LYS A 298 -14.43 -3.68 -22.15
C LYS A 298 -13.35 -3.57 -21.07
N ARG A 299 -12.07 -3.72 -21.44
CA ARG A 299 -10.96 -3.54 -20.50
C ARG A 299 -10.85 -2.10 -20.01
N ARG A 300 -10.98 -1.12 -20.90
CA ARG A 300 -11.00 0.30 -20.51
C ARG A 300 -12.12 0.60 -19.53
N ALA A 301 -13.32 0.04 -19.74
CA ALA A 301 -14.45 0.21 -18.81
C ALA A 301 -14.19 -0.38 -17.40
N ILE A 302 -13.41 -1.46 -17.30
CA ILE A 302 -13.01 -2.04 -16.01
C ILE A 302 -11.99 -1.13 -15.31
N LEU A 303 -10.98 -0.66 -16.05
CA LEU A 303 -9.96 0.24 -15.52
C LEU A 303 -10.54 1.59 -15.10
N SER A 304 -11.50 2.15 -15.86
CA SER A 304 -12.20 3.36 -15.48
C SER A 304 -13.04 3.17 -14.23
N ALA A 305 -13.67 1.99 -14.05
CA ALA A 305 -14.40 1.67 -12.83
C ALA A 305 -13.49 1.51 -11.60
N LEU A 306 -12.29 0.91 -11.76
CA LEU A 306 -11.28 0.88 -10.70
C LEU A 306 -10.81 2.29 -10.33
N ARG A 307 -10.51 3.13 -11.33
CA ARG A 307 -10.12 4.52 -11.12
C ARG A 307 -11.20 5.31 -10.38
N LEU A 308 -12.47 5.15 -10.78
CA LEU A 308 -13.61 5.74 -10.08
C LEU A 308 -13.72 5.26 -8.63
N ALA A 309 -13.44 3.98 -8.36
CA ALA A 309 -13.44 3.47 -6.99
C ALA A 309 -12.33 4.12 -6.15
N GLN A 310 -11.14 4.28 -6.72
CA GLN A 310 -10.01 4.97 -6.08
C GLN A 310 -10.34 6.44 -5.78
N GLU A 311 -10.94 7.16 -6.74
CA GLU A 311 -11.39 8.55 -6.56
C GLU A 311 -12.46 8.69 -5.45
N LEU A 312 -13.23 7.63 -5.20
CA LEU A 312 -14.23 7.55 -4.11
C LEU A 312 -13.67 6.97 -2.81
N GLY A 313 -12.35 6.83 -2.70
CA GLY A 313 -11.65 6.41 -1.47
C GLY A 313 -11.55 4.90 -1.26
N ALA A 314 -11.67 4.08 -2.30
CA ALA A 314 -11.42 2.64 -2.21
C ALA A 314 -9.92 2.32 -2.38
N GLU A 315 -9.42 1.32 -1.66
CA GLU A 315 -8.16 0.67 -2.00
C GLU A 315 -8.36 -0.24 -3.21
N THR A 316 -7.59 -0.06 -4.29
CA THR A 316 -7.79 -0.81 -5.53
C THR A 316 -6.67 -1.83 -5.78
N ALA A 317 -7.05 -3.03 -6.21
CA ALA A 317 -6.08 -4.06 -6.57
C ALA A 317 -6.49 -4.83 -7.83
N THR A 318 -5.50 -5.19 -8.65
CA THR A 318 -5.68 -6.10 -9.79
C THR A 318 -5.01 -7.43 -9.46
N LEU A 319 -5.82 -8.46 -9.24
CA LEU A 319 -5.36 -9.80 -8.90
C LEU A 319 -5.12 -10.61 -10.17
N SER A 320 -4.09 -11.47 -10.19
CA SER A 320 -3.83 -12.37 -11.31
C SER A 320 -3.93 -13.81 -10.83
N ASP A 321 -4.99 -14.50 -11.24
CA ASP A 321 -5.20 -15.90 -10.86
C ASP A 321 -6.00 -16.64 -11.95
N PRO A 322 -5.71 -17.91 -12.25
CA PRO A 322 -6.54 -18.71 -13.13
C PRO A 322 -7.99 -18.89 -12.63
N ALA A 323 -8.23 -18.83 -11.31
CA ALA A 323 -9.54 -18.98 -10.69
C ALA A 323 -9.98 -17.70 -9.98
N GLU A 324 -10.96 -16.99 -10.56
CA GLU A 324 -11.49 -15.71 -10.05
C GLU A 324 -12.00 -15.82 -8.61
N GLU A 325 -12.79 -16.86 -8.32
CA GLU A 325 -13.38 -17.06 -7.00
C GLU A 325 -12.34 -17.30 -5.89
N LYS A 326 -11.27 -18.05 -6.18
CA LYS A 326 -10.22 -18.34 -5.18
C LYS A 326 -9.40 -17.08 -4.87
N ALA A 327 -9.12 -16.27 -5.87
CA ALA A 327 -8.40 -15.02 -5.70
C ALA A 327 -9.18 -14.02 -4.83
N VAL A 328 -10.48 -13.90 -5.08
CA VAL A 328 -11.37 -13.02 -4.30
C VAL A 328 -11.45 -13.48 -2.85
N VAL A 329 -11.64 -14.78 -2.59
CA VAL A 329 -11.71 -15.31 -1.22
C VAL A 329 -10.39 -15.15 -0.48
N ARG A 330 -9.25 -15.44 -1.13
CA ARG A 330 -7.92 -15.24 -0.55
C ARG A 330 -7.72 -13.79 -0.16
N TYR A 331 -7.99 -12.85 -1.08
CA TYR A 331 -7.87 -11.42 -0.82
C TYR A 331 -8.81 -10.94 0.30
N ALA A 332 -10.06 -11.42 0.31
CA ALA A 332 -11.02 -11.09 1.36
C ALA A 332 -10.52 -11.54 2.74
N ARG A 333 -9.90 -12.72 2.85
CA ARG A 333 -9.35 -13.23 4.12
C ARG A 333 -8.07 -12.51 4.54
N GLU A 334 -7.15 -12.26 3.61
CA GLU A 334 -5.91 -11.52 3.86
C GLU A 334 -6.19 -10.11 4.39
N HIS A 335 -7.22 -9.43 3.86
CA HIS A 335 -7.59 -8.07 4.25
C HIS A 335 -8.78 -8.00 5.23
N ASN A 336 -9.25 -9.14 5.75
CA ASN A 336 -10.39 -9.25 6.69
C ASN A 336 -11.66 -8.50 6.22
N LEU A 337 -12.01 -8.66 4.95
CA LEU A 337 -13.17 -8.03 4.30
C LEU A 337 -14.38 -8.97 4.39
N GLY A 338 -15.26 -8.71 5.36
CA GLY A 338 -16.39 -9.59 5.68
C GLY A 338 -17.58 -9.51 4.72
N LYS A 339 -17.71 -8.44 3.93
CA LYS A 339 -18.83 -8.26 2.98
C LYS A 339 -18.35 -8.11 1.55
N ILE A 340 -18.82 -8.98 0.66
CA ILE A 340 -18.50 -8.95 -0.77
C ILE A 340 -19.67 -8.36 -1.56
N ILE A 341 -19.42 -7.27 -2.27
CA ILE A 341 -20.38 -6.62 -3.17
C ILE A 341 -20.16 -7.09 -4.59
N LEU A 342 -21.24 -7.62 -5.19
CA LEU A 342 -21.25 -8.19 -6.52
C LEU A 342 -22.39 -7.60 -7.36
N GLY A 343 -22.15 -7.43 -8.66
CA GLY A 343 -23.20 -7.06 -9.61
C GLY A 343 -24.11 -8.25 -9.92
N ARG A 344 -25.44 -8.06 -9.80
CA ARG A 344 -26.44 -9.06 -10.18
C ARG A 344 -26.57 -9.11 -11.71
N PRO A 345 -26.35 -10.26 -12.37
CA PRO A 345 -26.52 -10.37 -13.81
C PRO A 345 -28.01 -10.30 -14.21
N ALA A 346 -28.31 -9.60 -15.32
CA ALA A 346 -29.67 -9.31 -15.78
C ALA A 346 -30.42 -10.50 -16.44
N SER A 347 -29.75 -11.60 -16.80
CA SER A 347 -30.37 -12.74 -17.50
C SER A 347 -30.00 -14.08 -16.88
N ARG A 348 -31.00 -14.76 -16.33
CA ARG A 348 -30.97 -16.19 -16.02
C ARG A 348 -31.30 -16.95 -17.31
N ARG A 349 -30.29 -17.33 -18.10
CA ARG A 349 -30.48 -18.36 -19.13
C ARG A 349 -30.68 -19.68 -18.39
N TRP A 350 -31.86 -20.32 -18.51
CA TRP A 350 -32.17 -21.55 -17.75
C TRP A 350 -31.24 -22.74 -18.07
N TRP A 351 -30.43 -22.65 -19.13
CA TRP A 351 -29.42 -23.64 -19.51
C TRP A 351 -27.98 -23.33 -19.02
N ARG A 352 -27.72 -22.17 -18.38
CA ARG A 352 -26.34 -21.78 -18.00
C ARG A 352 -26.01 -22.19 -16.56
N ARG A 353 -24.84 -22.83 -16.43
CA ARG A 353 -24.11 -23.20 -15.19
C ARG A 353 -24.04 -22.06 -14.17
N GLU A 354 -23.85 -22.47 -12.91
CA GLU A 354 -23.61 -21.68 -11.68
C GLU A 354 -22.99 -20.28 -11.92
N THR A 355 -23.57 -19.26 -11.29
CA THR A 355 -23.05 -17.88 -11.37
C THR A 355 -21.78 -17.72 -10.53
N PHE A 356 -21.05 -16.62 -10.73
CA PHE A 356 -19.87 -16.29 -9.91
C PHE A 356 -20.22 -16.19 -8.42
N ALA A 357 -21.35 -15.55 -8.10
CA ALA A 357 -21.86 -15.45 -6.73
C ALA A 357 -22.17 -16.85 -6.14
N ASP A 358 -22.79 -17.74 -6.92
CA ASP A 358 -23.09 -19.11 -6.46
C ASP A 358 -21.81 -19.91 -6.14
N ARG A 359 -20.77 -19.77 -6.98
CA ARG A 359 -19.48 -20.42 -6.74
C ARG A 359 -18.78 -19.85 -5.50
N LEU A 360 -18.82 -18.53 -5.34
CA LEU A 360 -18.26 -17.84 -4.19
C LEU A 360 -18.96 -18.27 -2.88
N ALA A 361 -20.29 -18.38 -2.89
CA ALA A 361 -21.09 -18.80 -1.74
C ALA A 361 -20.77 -20.22 -1.27
N ARG A 362 -20.39 -21.11 -2.20
CA ARG A 362 -19.97 -22.48 -1.86
C ARG A 362 -18.58 -22.54 -1.22
N ILE A 363 -17.65 -21.70 -1.70
CA ILE A 363 -16.25 -21.72 -1.26
C ILE A 363 -16.06 -20.97 0.06
N ALA A 364 -16.82 -19.89 0.26
CA ALA A 364 -16.72 -19.03 1.43
C ALA A 364 -18.13 -18.74 2.00
N PRO A 365 -18.74 -19.71 2.71
CA PRO A 365 -20.03 -19.49 3.38
C PRO A 365 -19.91 -18.55 4.59
N ASP A 366 -18.68 -18.25 5.01
CA ASP A 366 -18.33 -17.31 6.07
C ASP A 366 -18.36 -15.83 5.64
N LEU A 367 -18.51 -15.53 4.34
CA LEU A 367 -18.51 -14.17 3.80
C LEU A 367 -19.92 -13.72 3.41
N ASP A 368 -20.33 -12.53 3.86
CA ASP A 368 -21.62 -11.94 3.50
C ASP A 368 -21.60 -11.49 2.03
N GLN A 369 -22.67 -11.77 1.28
CA GLN A 369 -22.78 -11.35 -0.13
C GLN A 369 -23.89 -10.34 -0.34
N VAL A 370 -23.54 -9.21 -0.96
CA VAL A 370 -24.48 -8.14 -1.33
C VAL A 370 -24.58 -8.04 -2.85
N LEU A 371 -25.72 -8.45 -3.39
CA LEU A 371 -25.99 -8.45 -4.83
C LEU A 371 -26.74 -7.19 -5.26
N VAL A 372 -26.05 -6.29 -5.96
CA VAL A 372 -26.61 -5.01 -6.46
C VAL A 372 -27.20 -5.19 -7.85
N ALA A 373 -28.45 -4.75 -8.05
CA ALA A 373 -29.10 -4.77 -9.36
C ALA A 373 -28.48 -3.72 -10.31
N LEU A 374 -28.13 -4.16 -11.51
CA LEU A 374 -27.63 -3.32 -12.60
C LEU A 374 -28.83 -2.98 -13.50
N ASP A 375 -29.18 -1.69 -13.64
CA ASP A 375 -30.40 -1.26 -14.34
C ASP A 375 -30.25 -1.19 -15.87
N GLU A 376 -29.06 -1.46 -16.40
CA GLU A 376 -28.86 -1.47 -17.84
C GLU A 376 -29.14 -2.86 -18.41
N PRO A 377 -30.15 -3.02 -19.29
CA PRO A 377 -30.21 -4.19 -20.14
C PRO A 377 -28.87 -4.25 -20.91
N PRO A 378 -28.23 -5.42 -21.04
CA PRO A 378 -26.97 -5.50 -21.74
C PRO A 378 -27.19 -4.91 -23.13
N ALA A 379 -26.48 -3.83 -23.45
CA ALA A 379 -26.46 -3.28 -24.80
C ALA A 379 -26.26 -4.48 -25.73
N ARG A 380 -27.25 -4.72 -26.61
CA ARG A 380 -27.28 -5.88 -27.51
C ARG A 380 -25.89 -6.05 -28.06
N THR A 381 -25.30 -7.19 -27.75
CA THR A 381 -23.93 -7.52 -28.10
C THR A 381 -23.70 -7.22 -29.57
N ILE A 382 -22.94 -6.16 -29.86
CA ILE A 382 -22.14 -6.09 -31.08
C ILE A 382 -21.00 -7.10 -30.85
N ASN A 383 -21.37 -8.38 -30.81
CA ASN A 383 -20.46 -9.48 -31.07
C ASN A 383 -20.17 -9.39 -32.55
N ASN A 384 -19.16 -8.59 -32.90
CA ASN A 384 -18.37 -8.61 -34.15
C ASN A 384 -17.71 -7.23 -34.33
N ALA A 385 -16.72 -6.91 -33.49
CA ALA A 385 -15.58 -6.17 -34.01
C ALA A 385 -14.62 -7.24 -34.54
N PRO A 386 -14.43 -7.38 -35.86
CA PRO A 386 -13.51 -8.36 -36.40
C PRO A 386 -12.11 -8.04 -35.90
N ASP A 387 -11.55 -8.96 -35.14
CA ASP A 387 -10.13 -8.98 -34.80
C ASP A 387 -9.34 -8.86 -36.12
N SER A 388 -8.69 -7.71 -36.33
CA SER A 388 -8.06 -7.30 -37.60
C SER A 388 -6.81 -8.10 -37.97
N ARG A 389 -6.47 -9.12 -37.16
CA ARG A 389 -5.48 -10.14 -37.54
C ARG A 389 -6.04 -10.94 -38.71
N SER A 390 -5.38 -10.83 -39.86
CA SER A 390 -5.71 -11.57 -41.09
C SER A 390 -6.02 -13.02 -40.76
N PHE A 391 -7.17 -13.52 -41.22
CA PHE A 391 -7.57 -14.93 -41.06
C PHE A 391 -6.46 -15.88 -41.53
N LYS A 392 -5.62 -15.45 -42.48
CA LYS A 392 -4.45 -16.19 -42.96
C LYS A 392 -3.39 -16.39 -41.87
N ASP A 393 -3.08 -15.40 -41.03
CA ASP A 393 -1.99 -15.52 -40.02
C ASP A 393 -2.37 -16.42 -38.83
N LYS A 394 -3.66 -16.43 -38.44
CA LYS A 394 -4.16 -17.31 -37.38
C LYS A 394 -4.12 -18.78 -37.78
N TRP A 395 -4.43 -19.07 -39.04
CA TRP A 395 -4.50 -20.45 -39.54
C TRP A 395 -3.18 -20.95 -40.14
N ARG A 396 -2.24 -20.07 -40.52
CA ARG A 396 -0.95 -20.48 -41.11
C ARG A 396 -0.15 -21.40 -40.20
N VAL A 397 -0.05 -21.06 -38.91
CA VAL A 397 0.68 -21.88 -37.92
C VAL A 397 -0.04 -23.20 -37.64
N GLN A 398 -1.39 -23.21 -37.66
CA GLN A 398 -2.18 -24.43 -37.46
C GLN A 398 -2.12 -25.36 -38.67
N ILE A 399 -2.19 -24.81 -39.89
CA ILE A 399 -2.08 -25.57 -41.14
C ILE A 399 -0.67 -26.16 -41.29
N GLN A 400 0.38 -25.38 -41.00
CA GLN A 400 1.75 -25.89 -40.97
C GLN A 400 1.90 -27.02 -39.96
N GLY A 401 1.30 -26.89 -38.77
CA GLY A 401 1.28 -27.95 -37.76
C GLY A 401 0.58 -29.22 -38.24
N CYS A 402 -0.55 -29.11 -38.94
CA CYS A 402 -1.27 -30.26 -39.49
C CYS A 402 -0.48 -30.96 -40.63
N VAL A 403 0.20 -30.19 -41.47
CA VAL A 403 1.04 -30.75 -42.54
C VAL A 403 2.25 -31.49 -41.95
N VAL A 404 2.91 -30.91 -40.95
CA VAL A 404 4.03 -31.57 -40.26
C VAL A 404 3.56 -32.79 -39.48
N ALA A 405 2.38 -32.74 -38.88
CA ALA A 405 1.77 -33.91 -38.26
C ALA A 405 1.60 -35.04 -39.28
N ALA A 406 0.96 -34.77 -40.43
CA ALA A 406 0.76 -35.77 -41.47
C ALA A 406 2.09 -36.32 -42.01
N ALA A 407 3.09 -35.47 -42.23
CA ALA A 407 4.42 -35.89 -42.68
C ALA A 407 5.12 -36.79 -41.64
N LEU A 408 5.08 -36.42 -40.36
CA LEU A 408 5.67 -37.23 -39.29
C LEU A 408 4.96 -38.58 -39.14
N CYS A 409 3.62 -38.60 -39.27
CA CYS A 409 2.82 -39.83 -39.25
C CYS A 409 3.20 -40.74 -40.44
N ALA A 410 3.38 -40.17 -41.63
CA ALA A 410 3.81 -40.92 -42.81
C ALA A 410 5.22 -41.51 -42.66
N VAL A 411 6.16 -40.74 -42.10
CA VAL A 411 7.53 -41.23 -41.82
C VAL A 411 7.52 -42.37 -40.80
N ILE A 412 6.77 -42.22 -39.70
CA ILE A 412 6.62 -43.27 -38.67
C ILE A 412 6.03 -44.55 -39.30
N THR A 413 5.00 -44.40 -40.12
CA THR A 413 4.34 -45.52 -40.82
C THR A 413 5.30 -46.22 -41.79
N LEU A 414 6.08 -45.46 -42.55
CA LEU A 414 7.03 -46.01 -43.53
C LEU A 414 8.20 -46.76 -42.86
N ILE A 415 8.75 -46.20 -41.78
CA ILE A 415 9.79 -46.87 -40.98
C ILE A 415 9.22 -48.15 -40.36
N ALA A 416 8.02 -48.08 -39.79
CA ALA A 416 7.37 -49.22 -39.17
C ALA A 416 7.08 -50.35 -40.18
N MET A 417 6.65 -50.01 -41.39
CA MET A 417 6.35 -50.97 -42.45
C MET A 417 7.61 -51.64 -43.02
N GLN A 418 8.73 -50.92 -43.08
CA GLN A 418 9.98 -51.41 -43.67
C GLN A 418 10.88 -52.17 -42.68
N TRP A 419 10.88 -51.80 -41.39
CA TRP A 419 11.83 -52.33 -40.38
C TRP A 419 11.16 -53.03 -39.19
N LEU A 420 9.87 -52.76 -38.89
CA LEU A 420 9.22 -53.23 -37.67
C LEU A 420 8.06 -54.23 -37.89
N MET A 421 7.89 -54.81 -39.09
CA MET A 421 6.86 -55.86 -39.31
C MET A 421 7.01 -57.10 -38.42
N ALA A 422 8.20 -57.32 -37.83
CA ALA A 422 8.46 -58.44 -36.92
C ALA A 422 8.13 -58.14 -35.44
N PHE A 423 7.77 -56.89 -35.09
CA PHE A 423 7.49 -56.48 -33.72
C PHE A 423 6.00 -56.52 -33.40
N ASP A 424 5.69 -56.71 -32.13
CA ASP A 424 4.32 -56.71 -31.62
C ASP A 424 3.62 -55.34 -31.81
N ALA A 425 2.31 -55.39 -32.04
CA ALA A 425 1.45 -54.24 -32.29
C ALA A 425 1.53 -53.19 -31.16
N ALA A 426 1.77 -53.63 -29.92
CA ALA A 426 1.93 -52.75 -28.77
C ALA A 426 3.12 -51.77 -28.90
N ASN A 427 4.26 -52.22 -29.44
CA ASN A 427 5.46 -51.39 -29.60
C ASN A 427 5.26 -50.32 -30.70
N LEU A 428 4.51 -50.68 -31.75
CA LEU A 428 4.15 -49.75 -32.82
C LEU A 428 3.25 -48.62 -32.31
N VAL A 429 2.28 -48.93 -31.44
CA VAL A 429 1.42 -47.91 -30.80
C VAL A 429 2.24 -46.90 -29.98
N MET A 430 3.27 -47.35 -29.25
CA MET A 430 4.15 -46.44 -28.51
C MET A 430 4.90 -45.47 -29.44
N LEU A 431 5.35 -45.93 -30.61
CA LEU A 431 6.02 -45.09 -31.60
C LEU A 431 5.08 -44.01 -32.18
N TYR A 432 3.83 -44.37 -32.45
CA TYR A 432 2.79 -43.42 -32.89
C TYR A 432 2.44 -42.40 -31.80
N LEU A 433 2.37 -42.83 -30.54
CA LEU A 433 2.18 -41.94 -29.39
C LEU A 433 3.36 -40.96 -29.23
N LEU A 434 4.59 -41.41 -29.44
CA LEU A 434 5.76 -40.54 -29.43
C LEU A 434 5.67 -39.46 -30.51
N GLY A 435 5.22 -39.81 -31.72
CA GLY A 435 4.95 -38.83 -32.79
C GLY A 435 3.93 -37.77 -32.38
N VAL A 436 2.84 -38.18 -31.71
CA VAL A 436 1.81 -37.24 -31.20
C VAL A 436 2.39 -36.30 -30.14
N VAL A 437 3.27 -36.81 -29.27
CA VAL A 437 3.98 -36.00 -28.26
C VAL A 437 4.85 -34.93 -28.94
N VAL A 438 5.63 -35.30 -29.95
CA VAL A 438 6.48 -34.35 -30.70
C VAL A 438 5.61 -33.27 -31.36
N VAL A 439 4.53 -33.65 -32.03
CA VAL A 439 3.61 -32.68 -32.64
C VAL A 439 2.96 -31.77 -31.58
N ALA A 440 2.58 -32.30 -30.43
CA ALA A 440 2.04 -31.50 -29.32
C ALA A 440 3.08 -30.50 -28.80
N LEU A 441 4.33 -30.94 -28.62
CA LEU A 441 5.47 -30.14 -28.14
C LEU A 441 5.89 -29.04 -29.10
N PHE A 442 5.67 -29.19 -30.41
CA PHE A 442 6.07 -28.18 -31.42
C PHE A 442 4.91 -27.34 -31.97
N TYR A 443 3.70 -27.89 -32.10
CA TYR A 443 2.58 -27.24 -32.81
C TYR A 443 1.29 -27.07 -31.98
N GLY A 444 1.21 -27.67 -30.79
CA GLY A 444 0.12 -27.43 -29.82
C GLY A 444 -1.12 -28.32 -30.02
N ARG A 445 -2.23 -27.96 -29.35
CA ARG A 445 -3.40 -28.84 -29.14
C ARG A 445 -4.06 -29.32 -30.44
N TRP A 446 -4.41 -28.39 -31.34
CA TRP A 446 -5.19 -28.73 -32.54
C TRP A 446 -4.41 -29.65 -33.50
N PRO A 447 -3.14 -29.37 -33.84
CA PRO A 447 -2.31 -30.29 -34.62
C PRO A 447 -2.10 -31.66 -33.96
N SER A 448 -1.97 -31.72 -32.63
CA SER A 448 -1.84 -32.98 -31.89
C SER A 448 -3.11 -33.84 -31.96
N VAL A 449 -4.30 -33.24 -31.88
CA VAL A 449 -5.56 -33.96 -32.07
C VAL A 449 -5.65 -34.53 -33.48
N VAL A 450 -5.32 -33.72 -34.49
CA VAL A 450 -5.30 -34.18 -35.90
C VAL A 450 -4.27 -35.29 -36.09
N ALA A 451 -3.07 -35.18 -35.51
CA ALA A 451 -2.05 -36.23 -35.54
C ALA A 451 -2.54 -37.54 -34.90
N THR A 452 -3.26 -37.44 -33.79
CA THR A 452 -3.81 -38.61 -33.09
C THR A 452 -4.84 -39.34 -33.94
N VAL A 453 -5.74 -38.60 -34.59
CA VAL A 453 -6.74 -39.18 -35.51
C VAL A 453 -6.06 -39.82 -36.73
N ILE A 454 -5.10 -39.12 -37.35
CA ILE A 454 -4.34 -39.64 -38.48
C ILE A 454 -3.58 -40.91 -38.08
N ASN A 455 -3.00 -40.94 -36.88
CA ASN A 455 -2.28 -42.12 -36.39
C ASN A 455 -3.20 -43.30 -36.12
N VAL A 456 -4.38 -43.09 -35.52
CA VAL A 456 -5.37 -44.18 -35.33
C VAL A 456 -5.78 -44.76 -36.68
N VAL A 457 -6.11 -43.91 -37.65
CA VAL A 457 -6.51 -44.34 -39.00
C VAL A 457 -5.37 -45.03 -39.74
N SER A 458 -4.14 -44.52 -39.63
CA SER A 458 -2.96 -45.13 -40.26
C SER A 458 -2.63 -46.48 -39.63
N PHE A 459 -2.75 -46.60 -38.31
CA PHE A 459 -2.51 -47.85 -37.61
C PHE A 459 -3.50 -48.95 -38.05
N ASP A 460 -4.79 -48.61 -38.13
CA ASP A 460 -5.85 -49.52 -38.58
C ASP A 460 -5.62 -50.00 -40.03
N LEU A 461 -5.33 -49.06 -40.94
CA LEU A 461 -5.17 -49.39 -42.36
C LEU A 461 -3.96 -50.27 -42.68
N PHE A 462 -2.83 -50.07 -41.99
CA PHE A 462 -1.55 -50.69 -42.36
C PHE A 462 -1.16 -51.89 -41.49
N PHE A 463 -1.55 -51.94 -40.21
CA PHE A 463 -1.03 -52.93 -39.26
C PHE A 463 -2.07 -53.92 -38.73
N ILE A 464 -3.37 -53.61 -38.78
CA ILE A 464 -4.44 -54.53 -38.35
C ILE A 464 -4.93 -55.35 -39.56
N ALA A 465 -5.14 -56.65 -39.35
CA ALA A 465 -5.67 -57.53 -40.39
C ALA A 465 -7.22 -57.51 -40.39
N PRO A 466 -7.90 -57.45 -41.54
CA PRO A 466 -7.36 -57.42 -42.91
C PRO A 466 -6.85 -56.03 -43.34
N ARG A 467 -5.59 -55.99 -43.79
CA ARG A 467 -4.88 -54.75 -44.19
C ARG A 467 -5.60 -54.07 -45.36
N GLY A 468 -5.67 -52.75 -45.34
CA GLY A 468 -6.31 -51.93 -46.38
C GLY A 468 -7.83 -51.78 -46.25
N THR A 469 -8.42 -52.21 -45.13
CA THR A 469 -9.85 -52.01 -44.83
C THR A 469 -10.04 -51.37 -43.46
N LEU A 470 -11.00 -50.45 -43.33
CA LEU A 470 -11.41 -49.85 -42.04
C LEU A 470 -12.43 -50.76 -41.34
N ALA A 471 -12.09 -52.03 -41.13
CA ALA A 471 -12.99 -53.04 -40.61
C ALA A 471 -12.59 -53.44 -39.18
N VAL A 472 -13.01 -52.62 -38.21
CA VAL A 472 -12.78 -52.86 -36.77
C VAL A 472 -13.64 -54.05 -36.32
N SER A 473 -13.08 -55.26 -36.45
CA SER A 473 -13.77 -56.52 -36.15
C SER A 473 -13.36 -57.10 -34.79
N ASP A 474 -12.30 -56.57 -34.16
CA ASP A 474 -11.79 -57.03 -32.87
C ASP A 474 -11.88 -55.92 -31.80
N VAL A 475 -12.52 -56.26 -30.68
CA VAL A 475 -12.73 -55.39 -29.52
C VAL A 475 -11.40 -54.97 -28.87
N GLN A 476 -10.35 -55.79 -28.99
CA GLN A 476 -9.02 -55.51 -28.42
C GLN A 476 -8.38 -54.26 -29.06
N TYR A 477 -8.53 -54.06 -30.37
CA TYR A 477 -8.00 -52.87 -31.05
C TYR A 477 -8.85 -51.63 -30.79
N LEU A 478 -10.17 -51.79 -30.61
CA LEU A 478 -11.05 -50.68 -30.25
C LEU A 478 -10.67 -50.07 -28.89
N LEU A 479 -10.28 -50.90 -27.92
CA LEU A 479 -9.73 -50.43 -26.64
C LEU A 479 -8.41 -49.67 -26.84
N THR A 480 -7.52 -50.19 -27.70
CA THR A 480 -6.22 -49.58 -28.00
C THR A 480 -6.39 -48.19 -28.64
N PHE A 481 -7.32 -48.05 -29.58
CA PHE A 481 -7.66 -46.76 -30.20
C PHE A 481 -8.22 -45.76 -29.20
N ALA A 482 -9.12 -46.20 -28.31
CA ALA A 482 -9.69 -45.35 -27.29
C ALA A 482 -8.63 -44.84 -26.32
N VAL A 483 -7.72 -45.72 -25.87
CA VAL A 483 -6.59 -45.35 -25.00
C VAL A 483 -5.64 -44.40 -25.72
N MET A 484 -5.25 -44.70 -26.96
CA MET A 484 -4.35 -43.87 -27.74
C MET A 484 -4.94 -42.47 -28.01
N LEU A 485 -6.24 -42.39 -28.32
CA LEU A 485 -6.95 -41.12 -28.47
C LEU A 485 -6.98 -40.33 -27.17
N THR A 486 -7.27 -41.00 -26.04
CA THR A 486 -7.30 -40.38 -24.71
C THR A 486 -5.93 -39.84 -24.31
N VAL A 487 -4.87 -40.64 -24.48
CA VAL A 487 -3.49 -40.24 -24.18
C VAL A 487 -3.06 -39.07 -25.08
N GLY A 488 -3.35 -39.13 -26.38
CA GLY A 488 -3.07 -38.01 -27.30
C GLY A 488 -3.80 -36.72 -26.91
N LEU A 489 -5.07 -36.81 -26.49
CA LEU A 489 -5.84 -35.67 -26.00
C LEU A 489 -5.30 -35.09 -24.69
N VAL A 490 -4.94 -35.96 -23.73
CA VAL A 490 -4.36 -35.56 -22.43
C VAL A 490 -3.03 -34.84 -22.64
N ILE A 491 -2.13 -35.43 -23.44
CA ILE A 491 -0.84 -34.83 -23.78
C ILE A 491 -1.04 -33.51 -24.53
N GLY A 492 -1.92 -33.49 -25.54
CA GLY A 492 -2.26 -32.28 -26.28
C GLY A 492 -2.80 -31.15 -25.40
N ASN A 493 -3.53 -31.47 -24.32
CA ASN A 493 -4.06 -30.50 -23.36
C ASN A 493 -2.97 -30.00 -22.38
N LEU A 494 -2.19 -30.91 -21.80
CA LEU A 494 -1.10 -30.58 -20.88
C LEU A 494 -0.05 -29.69 -21.55
N THR A 495 0.38 -30.06 -22.77
CA THR A 495 1.38 -29.28 -23.51
C THR A 495 0.86 -27.91 -23.94
N ALA A 496 -0.44 -27.80 -24.25
CA ALA A 496 -1.06 -26.51 -24.53
C ALA A 496 -1.11 -25.61 -23.30
N GLY A 497 -1.35 -26.18 -22.12
CA GLY A 497 -1.28 -25.48 -20.83
C GLY A 497 0.11 -24.93 -20.54
N VAL A 498 1.14 -25.78 -20.61
CA VAL A 498 2.54 -25.39 -20.36
C VAL A 498 3.02 -24.31 -21.34
N ARG A 499 2.68 -24.43 -22.63
CA ARG A 499 3.04 -23.42 -23.64
C ARG A 499 2.33 -22.09 -23.44
N TYR A 500 1.07 -22.12 -23.02
CA TYR A 500 0.35 -20.91 -22.69
C TYR A 500 1.02 -20.19 -21.51
N GLN A 501 1.39 -20.93 -20.46
CA GLN A 501 2.13 -20.38 -19.32
C GLN A 501 3.51 -19.84 -19.72
N ALA A 502 4.30 -20.57 -20.51
CA ALA A 502 5.62 -20.12 -20.97
C ALA A 502 5.55 -18.86 -21.85
N ARG A 503 4.53 -18.74 -22.70
CA ARG A 503 4.31 -17.54 -23.53
C ARG A 503 3.94 -16.33 -22.67
N VAL A 504 3.07 -16.52 -21.67
CA VAL A 504 2.68 -15.47 -20.73
C VAL A 504 3.87 -15.04 -19.89
N ALA A 505 4.72 -15.97 -19.44
CA ALA A 505 5.94 -15.68 -18.68
C ALA A 505 6.94 -14.85 -19.50
N ARG A 506 7.20 -15.21 -20.76
CA ARG A 506 8.10 -14.43 -21.65
C ARG A 506 7.60 -13.02 -21.92
N TYR A 507 6.28 -12.85 -22.08
CA TYR A 507 5.70 -11.51 -22.28
C TYR A 507 5.88 -10.63 -21.03
N ARG A 508 5.79 -11.22 -19.83
CA ARG A 508 6.10 -10.53 -18.57
C ARG A 508 7.58 -10.17 -18.46
N GLU A 509 8.47 -11.09 -18.80
CA GLU A 509 9.93 -10.88 -18.77
C GLU A 509 10.36 -9.72 -19.68
N GLN A 510 9.87 -9.70 -20.93
CA GLN A 510 10.19 -8.62 -21.88
C GLN A 510 9.75 -7.26 -21.35
N ARG A 511 8.54 -7.17 -20.79
CA ARG A 511 8.01 -5.91 -20.22
C ARG A 511 8.88 -5.40 -19.07
N THR A 512 9.22 -6.27 -18.12
CA THR A 512 10.06 -5.90 -16.98
C THR A 512 11.45 -5.47 -17.44
N ARG A 513 12.01 -6.15 -18.46
CA ARG A 513 13.31 -5.78 -19.02
C ARG A 513 13.31 -4.39 -19.65
N HIS A 514 12.31 -4.04 -20.46
CA HIS A 514 12.21 -2.70 -21.06
C HIS A 514 12.11 -1.59 -20.01
N LEU A 515 11.31 -1.81 -18.96
CA LEU A 515 11.20 -0.87 -17.83
C LEU A 515 12.50 -0.73 -17.06
N TYR A 516 13.20 -1.83 -16.79
CA TYR A 516 14.47 -1.84 -16.07
C TYR A 516 15.58 -1.11 -16.85
N GLU A 517 15.75 -1.42 -18.14
CA GLU A 517 16.76 -0.79 -19.00
C GLU A 517 16.52 0.73 -19.10
N MET A 518 15.26 1.16 -19.27
CA MET A 518 14.92 2.58 -19.30
C MET A 518 15.18 3.26 -17.96
N SER A 519 14.73 2.67 -16.86
CA SER A 519 14.96 3.22 -15.51
C SER A 519 16.46 3.37 -15.22
N LYS A 520 17.27 2.37 -15.59
CA LYS A 520 18.72 2.40 -15.45
C LYS A 520 19.36 3.50 -16.31
N ALA A 521 18.93 3.66 -17.56
CA ALA A 521 19.45 4.71 -18.44
C ALA A 521 19.09 6.12 -17.94
N LEU A 522 17.85 6.32 -17.49
CA LEU A 522 17.39 7.59 -16.91
C LEU A 522 18.04 7.92 -15.56
N ALA A 523 18.50 6.93 -14.80
CA ALA A 523 19.23 7.15 -13.56
C ALA A 523 20.63 7.77 -13.79
N VAL A 524 21.25 7.49 -14.95
CA VAL A 524 22.59 8.00 -15.30
C VAL A 524 22.52 9.40 -15.92
N GLY A 525 21.38 9.80 -16.48
CA GLY A 525 21.19 11.12 -17.10
C GLY A 525 21.47 12.28 -16.12
N ARG A 526 22.39 13.17 -16.51
CA ARG A 526 22.83 14.32 -15.70
C ARG A 526 22.30 15.65 -16.20
N SER A 527 21.79 15.70 -17.44
CA SER A 527 21.19 16.90 -18.02
C SER A 527 19.76 16.64 -18.49
N PRO A 528 18.91 17.69 -18.57
CA PRO A 528 17.58 17.59 -19.16
C PRO A 528 17.62 17.07 -20.61
N GLN A 529 18.67 17.41 -21.37
CA GLN A 529 18.89 16.96 -22.74
C GLN A 529 19.16 15.44 -22.80
N ASP A 530 19.97 14.91 -21.87
CA ASP A 530 20.24 13.46 -21.82
C ASP A 530 18.97 12.67 -21.51
N ILE A 531 18.15 13.17 -20.59
CA ILE A 531 16.87 12.56 -20.22
C ILE A 531 15.90 12.57 -21.41
N ALA A 532 15.78 13.71 -22.10
CA ALA A 532 14.96 13.83 -23.30
C ALA A 532 15.41 12.84 -24.38
N ALA A 533 16.69 12.86 -24.77
CA ALA A 533 17.23 11.98 -25.81
C ALA A 533 17.07 10.49 -25.47
N THR A 534 17.34 10.11 -24.21
CA THR A 534 17.15 8.74 -23.73
C THR A 534 15.69 8.33 -23.83
N SER A 535 14.77 9.17 -23.33
CA SER A 535 13.34 8.87 -23.36
C SER A 535 12.81 8.69 -24.79
N GLU A 536 13.25 9.53 -25.72
CA GLU A 536 12.83 9.47 -27.12
C GLU A 536 13.33 8.22 -27.82
N GLN A 537 14.59 7.83 -27.56
CA GLN A 537 15.16 6.58 -28.09
C GLN A 537 14.42 5.35 -27.58
N PHE A 538 14.06 5.31 -26.30
CA PHE A 538 13.32 4.19 -25.71
C PHE A 538 11.87 4.13 -26.22
N ILE A 539 11.21 5.28 -26.39
CA ILE A 539 9.87 5.35 -26.97
C ILE A 539 9.87 4.88 -28.43
N ALA A 540 10.87 5.31 -29.21
CA ALA A 540 11.05 4.89 -30.60
C ALA A 540 11.29 3.38 -30.75
N SER A 541 12.16 2.80 -29.92
CA SER A 541 12.48 1.37 -30.00
C SER A 541 11.37 0.47 -29.46
N THR A 542 10.63 0.90 -28.44
CA THR A 542 9.61 0.08 -27.76
C THR A 542 8.24 0.17 -28.43
N PHE A 543 7.81 1.38 -28.80
CA PHE A 543 6.46 1.62 -29.34
C PHE A 543 6.44 1.81 -30.86
N HIS A 544 7.62 1.81 -31.51
CA HIS A 544 7.76 2.18 -32.92
C HIS A 544 7.07 3.52 -33.21
N ALA A 545 7.24 4.46 -32.28
CA ALA A 545 6.61 5.78 -32.29
C ALA A 545 7.69 6.87 -32.30
N ARG A 546 7.47 7.92 -33.08
CA ARG A 546 8.28 9.13 -32.97
C ARG A 546 7.86 9.87 -31.71
N SER A 547 8.79 10.50 -31.02
CA SER A 547 8.46 11.26 -29.83
C SER A 547 9.38 12.44 -29.63
N GLN A 548 8.88 13.44 -28.92
CA GLN A 548 9.61 14.64 -28.59
C GLN A 548 9.25 15.14 -27.21
N VAL A 549 10.27 15.45 -26.40
CA VAL A 549 10.11 16.01 -25.06
C VAL A 549 10.16 17.53 -25.11
N LEU A 550 9.16 18.15 -24.49
CA LEU A 550 9.01 19.59 -24.33
C LEU A 550 9.19 19.95 -22.86
N LEU A 551 10.13 20.85 -22.55
CA LEU A 551 10.32 21.39 -21.21
C LEU A 551 9.98 22.89 -21.18
N PRO A 552 9.48 23.42 -20.05
CA PRO A 552 9.25 24.85 -19.90
C PRO A 552 10.58 25.61 -19.84
N ASP A 553 10.64 26.78 -20.48
CA ASP A 553 11.69 27.77 -20.29
C ASP A 553 11.47 28.61 -19.01
N ASP A 554 12.35 29.56 -18.72
CA ASP A 554 12.24 30.46 -17.56
C ASP A 554 10.93 31.28 -17.53
N ASN A 555 10.27 31.44 -18.69
CA ASN A 555 8.98 32.13 -18.83
C ASN A 555 7.79 31.15 -18.83
N GLY A 556 8.02 29.86 -18.59
CA GLY A 556 7.00 28.82 -18.58
C GLY A 556 6.50 28.40 -19.96
N LYS A 557 7.18 28.84 -21.05
CA LYS A 557 6.83 28.46 -22.42
C LYS A 557 7.54 27.15 -22.78
N LEU A 558 6.78 26.20 -23.32
CA LEU A 558 7.31 24.90 -23.71
C LEU A 558 8.23 25.00 -24.93
N GLN A 559 9.44 24.46 -24.82
CA GLN A 559 10.40 24.37 -25.90
C GLN A 559 10.90 22.93 -26.09
N PRO A 560 11.08 22.48 -27.34
CA PRO A 560 11.68 21.18 -27.61
C PRO A 560 13.18 21.19 -27.34
N LEU A 561 13.68 20.19 -26.61
CA LEU A 561 15.11 20.03 -26.36
C LEU A 561 15.84 19.32 -27.51
N THR A 562 15.12 18.51 -28.26
CA THR A 562 15.60 17.77 -29.44
C THR A 562 14.77 18.16 -30.65
N HIS A 563 15.32 18.01 -31.85
CA HIS A 563 14.63 18.33 -33.10
C HIS A 563 14.55 17.09 -34.01
N PRO A 564 13.72 16.08 -33.67
CA PRO A 564 13.51 14.93 -34.53
C PRO A 564 12.84 15.36 -35.85
N GLN A 565 13.41 14.93 -36.98
CA GLN A 565 12.84 15.25 -38.29
C GLN A 565 11.58 14.42 -38.57
N GLY A 566 10.53 15.08 -39.08
CA GLY A 566 9.36 14.42 -39.65
C GLY A 566 8.21 14.11 -38.68
N MET A 567 8.13 14.75 -37.52
CA MET A 567 6.90 14.74 -36.70
C MET A 567 5.85 15.68 -37.27
N THR A 568 4.57 15.34 -37.11
CA THR A 568 3.48 16.28 -37.41
C THR A 568 3.53 17.49 -36.46
N PRO A 569 3.34 18.71 -36.96
CA PRO A 569 3.23 19.89 -36.10
C PRO A 569 2.09 19.71 -35.10
N TRP A 570 2.38 19.99 -33.82
CA TRP A 570 1.35 20.06 -32.79
C TRP A 570 0.88 21.50 -32.58
N ASP A 571 -0.27 21.64 -31.92
CA ASP A 571 -0.79 22.94 -31.51
C ASP A 571 -0.17 23.35 -30.16
N ASP A 572 0.63 24.41 -30.16
CA ASP A 572 1.30 24.94 -28.97
C ASP A 572 0.30 25.35 -27.88
N ALA A 573 -0.90 25.81 -28.24
CA ALA A 573 -1.92 26.18 -27.26
C ALA A 573 -2.47 24.95 -26.52
N ILE A 574 -2.60 23.82 -27.23
CA ILE A 574 -3.05 22.56 -26.65
C ILE A 574 -1.94 21.90 -25.83
N ALA A 575 -0.68 22.00 -26.29
CA ALA A 575 0.47 21.61 -25.49
C ALA A 575 0.51 22.40 -24.18
N GLN A 576 0.44 23.73 -24.25
CA GLN A 576 0.42 24.58 -23.05
C GLN A 576 -0.75 24.24 -22.12
N TRP A 577 -1.96 24.04 -22.66
CA TRP A 577 -3.12 23.60 -21.87
C TRP A 577 -2.89 22.26 -21.16
N SER A 578 -2.29 21.28 -21.86
CA SER A 578 -1.98 19.96 -21.31
C SER A 578 -0.96 20.08 -20.17
N PHE A 579 0.02 20.98 -20.30
CA PHE A 579 1.02 21.26 -19.26
C PHE A 579 0.39 21.93 -18.03
N ASP A 580 -0.39 22.99 -18.23
CA ASP A 580 -1.04 23.76 -17.16
C ASP A 580 -2.08 22.94 -16.39
N LYS A 581 -2.84 22.06 -17.08
CA LYS A 581 -3.86 21.20 -16.46
C LYS A 581 -3.33 19.85 -16.01
N GLY A 582 -2.15 19.44 -16.46
CA GLY A 582 -1.60 18.11 -16.19
C GLY A 582 -2.48 16.97 -16.74
N LEU A 583 -3.21 17.20 -17.83
CA LEU A 583 -4.11 16.23 -18.46
C LEU A 583 -3.61 15.86 -19.86
N PRO A 584 -3.70 14.59 -20.28
CA PRO A 584 -3.28 14.17 -21.62
C PRO A 584 -4.24 14.72 -22.69
N ALA A 585 -3.72 14.93 -23.90
CA ALA A 585 -4.47 15.40 -25.06
C ALA A 585 -4.10 14.61 -26.32
N GLY A 586 -4.90 14.73 -27.38
CA GLY A 586 -4.65 14.11 -28.67
C GLY A 586 -5.32 12.75 -28.85
N ALA A 587 -4.75 11.93 -29.73
CA ALA A 587 -5.28 10.62 -30.12
C ALA A 587 -5.66 9.78 -28.89
N GLY A 588 -6.93 9.37 -28.82
CA GLY A 588 -7.41 8.48 -27.76
C GLY A 588 -7.81 9.12 -26.45
N THR A 589 -7.84 10.46 -26.38
CA THR A 589 -8.30 11.23 -25.22
C THR A 589 -9.60 11.98 -25.55
N ASP A 590 -10.27 12.55 -24.54
CA ASP A 590 -11.47 13.37 -24.74
C ASP A 590 -11.14 14.77 -25.30
N THR A 591 -9.87 15.18 -25.21
CA THR A 591 -9.37 16.49 -25.67
C THR A 591 -8.64 16.33 -26.99
N LEU A 592 -9.22 16.84 -28.07
CA LEU A 592 -8.66 16.80 -29.43
C LEU A 592 -8.37 15.37 -29.96
N PRO A 593 -9.34 14.45 -30.01
CA PRO A 593 -9.12 13.06 -30.42
C PRO A 593 -8.70 12.85 -31.90
N GLY A 594 -8.82 13.89 -32.73
CA GLY A 594 -8.66 13.80 -34.19
C GLY A 594 -7.22 13.92 -34.72
N VAL A 595 -6.24 14.21 -33.87
CA VAL A 595 -4.83 14.36 -34.28
C VAL A 595 -4.08 13.01 -34.28
N PRO A 596 -3.03 12.84 -35.10
CA PRO A 596 -2.30 11.58 -35.22
C PRO A 596 -1.25 11.35 -34.11
N TYR A 597 -1.16 12.24 -33.12
CA TYR A 597 -0.22 12.18 -32.00
C TYR A 597 -0.95 12.25 -30.65
N GLN A 598 -0.27 11.83 -29.59
CA GLN A 598 -0.74 11.93 -28.22
C GLN A 598 0.21 12.83 -27.42
N ILE A 599 -0.33 13.77 -26.65
CA ILE A 599 0.41 14.65 -25.74
C ILE A 599 0.23 14.12 -24.32
N LEU A 600 1.34 13.82 -23.65
CA LEU A 600 1.36 13.22 -22.32
C LEU A 600 2.14 14.11 -21.35
N PRO A 601 1.52 14.55 -20.24
CA PRO A 601 2.21 15.35 -19.24
C PRO A 601 3.18 14.51 -18.41
N LEU A 602 4.40 15.04 -18.21
CA LEU A 602 5.43 14.50 -17.33
C LEU A 602 5.17 14.99 -15.91
N LYS A 603 4.16 14.39 -15.26
CA LYS A 603 3.73 14.76 -13.90
C LYS A 603 4.36 13.84 -12.83
N SER A 604 4.91 14.44 -11.78
CA SER A 604 5.27 13.76 -10.53
C SER A 604 4.65 14.50 -9.35
N GLY A 605 3.97 13.78 -8.46
CA GLY A 605 3.17 14.39 -7.39
C GLY A 605 2.09 15.32 -7.96
N GLU A 606 2.12 16.60 -7.56
CA GLU A 606 1.23 17.65 -8.08
C GLU A 606 1.87 18.56 -9.14
N LYS A 607 3.15 18.37 -9.46
CA LYS A 607 3.89 19.26 -10.39
C LYS A 607 4.10 18.61 -11.75
N THR A 608 3.85 19.39 -12.81
CA THR A 608 4.19 19.01 -14.20
C THR A 608 5.57 19.55 -14.55
N TYR A 609 6.50 18.68 -14.94
CA TYR A 609 7.88 19.06 -15.29
C TYR A 609 8.09 19.31 -16.78
N GLY A 610 7.18 18.81 -17.61
CA GLY A 610 7.21 18.96 -19.07
C GLY A 610 6.13 18.13 -19.74
N LEU A 611 6.23 17.97 -21.06
CA LEU A 611 5.37 17.11 -21.86
C LEU A 611 6.21 16.17 -22.73
N VAL A 612 5.62 15.06 -23.12
CA VAL A 612 6.10 14.25 -24.24
C VAL A 612 5.01 14.13 -25.28
N VAL A 613 5.35 14.48 -26.52
CA VAL A 613 4.49 14.28 -27.69
C VAL A 613 4.90 12.96 -28.32
N VAL A 614 3.94 12.06 -28.58
CA VAL A 614 4.18 10.73 -29.13
C VAL A 614 3.33 10.53 -30.37
N GLU A 615 3.97 10.36 -31.52
CA GLU A 615 3.36 10.09 -32.82
C GLU A 615 3.64 8.63 -33.23
N PRO A 616 2.69 7.70 -33.04
CA PRO A 616 2.89 6.30 -33.38
C PRO A 616 2.87 6.06 -34.89
N GLY A 617 3.72 5.14 -35.38
CA GLY A 617 3.62 4.68 -36.78
C GLY A 617 2.31 3.94 -37.09
N ASN A 618 1.64 3.41 -36.06
CA ASN A 618 0.30 2.85 -36.16
C ASN A 618 -0.52 3.16 -34.90
N LEU A 619 -1.45 4.11 -35.01
CA LEU A 619 -2.34 4.53 -33.92
C LEU A 619 -3.02 3.33 -33.23
N ARG A 620 -3.45 2.32 -33.99
CA ARG A 620 -4.13 1.14 -33.40
C ARG A 620 -3.24 0.35 -32.44
N GLN A 621 -1.91 0.38 -32.61
CA GLN A 621 -0.99 -0.34 -31.73
C GLN A 621 -0.74 0.41 -30.42
N LEU A 622 -0.61 1.74 -30.47
CA LEU A 622 -0.45 2.57 -29.28
C LEU A 622 -1.73 2.62 -28.43
N MET A 623 -2.89 2.46 -29.06
CA MET A 623 -4.19 2.43 -28.38
C MET A 623 -4.48 1.13 -27.61
N ILE A 624 -3.62 0.12 -27.71
CA ILE A 624 -3.75 -1.11 -26.92
C ILE A 624 -3.54 -0.77 -25.43
N PRO A 625 -4.45 -1.13 -24.50
CA PRO A 625 -4.36 -0.74 -23.09
C PRO A 625 -3.04 -1.11 -22.40
N GLU A 626 -2.45 -2.27 -22.73
CA GLU A 626 -1.14 -2.65 -22.20
C GLU A 626 -0.02 -1.73 -22.66
N GLN A 627 -0.07 -1.24 -23.91
CA GLN A 627 0.89 -0.28 -24.45
C GLN A 627 0.66 1.10 -23.83
N GLN A 628 -0.60 1.51 -23.63
CA GLN A 628 -0.92 2.76 -22.92
C GLN A 628 -0.39 2.74 -21.49
N ARG A 629 -0.61 1.66 -20.73
CA ARG A 629 -0.08 1.53 -19.36
C ARG A 629 1.45 1.51 -19.33
N LEU A 630 2.09 0.87 -20.31
CA LEU A 630 3.55 0.88 -20.42
C LEU A 630 4.07 2.30 -20.71
N LEU A 631 3.39 3.02 -21.61
CA LEU A 631 3.72 4.39 -21.97
C LEU A 631 3.51 5.35 -20.79
N GLU A 632 2.41 5.23 -20.05
CA GLU A 632 2.18 5.97 -18.79
C GLU A 632 3.30 5.72 -17.77
N THR A 633 3.74 4.46 -17.65
CA THR A 633 4.87 4.12 -16.74
C THR A 633 6.17 4.76 -17.22
N PHE A 634 6.41 4.79 -18.53
CA PHE A 634 7.57 5.46 -19.12
C PHE A 634 7.54 6.97 -18.86
N THR A 635 6.39 7.62 -19.10
CA THR A 635 6.15 9.05 -18.82
C THR A 635 6.42 9.39 -17.35
N LEU A 636 5.98 8.53 -16.40
CA LEU A 636 6.26 8.70 -14.97
C LEU A 636 7.76 8.57 -14.65
N LEU A 637 8.46 7.58 -15.23
CA LEU A 637 9.90 7.43 -15.02
C LEU A 637 10.70 8.64 -15.52
N VAL A 638 10.29 9.22 -16.65
CA VAL A 638 10.88 10.46 -17.18
C VAL A 638 10.58 11.64 -16.27
N ALA A 639 9.34 11.78 -15.79
CA ALA A 639 8.96 12.83 -14.85
C ALA A 639 9.79 12.78 -13.56
N ASN A 640 9.96 11.59 -12.97
CA ASN A 640 10.78 11.40 -11.76
C ASN A 640 12.26 11.72 -12.00
N ALA A 641 12.78 11.44 -13.20
CA ALA A 641 14.15 11.78 -13.55
C ALA A 641 14.35 13.30 -13.69
N LEU A 642 13.39 14.02 -14.29
CA LEU A 642 13.39 15.48 -14.38
C LEU A 642 13.20 16.15 -13.01
N GLU A 643 12.32 15.59 -12.17
CA GLU A 643 12.14 16.03 -10.79
C GLU A 643 13.44 15.95 -10.02
N ARG A 644 14.14 14.80 -10.10
CA ARG A 644 15.44 14.61 -9.46
C ARG A 644 16.44 15.69 -9.88
N LEU A 645 16.59 15.97 -11.18
CA LEU A 645 17.49 17.03 -11.65
C LEU A 645 17.10 18.41 -11.10
N THR A 646 15.80 18.71 -11.06
CA THR A 646 15.29 19.99 -10.56
C THR A 646 15.57 20.14 -9.06
N LEU A 647 15.32 19.10 -8.27
CA LEU A 647 15.57 19.09 -6.83
C LEU A 647 17.07 19.23 -6.54
N THR A 648 17.93 18.46 -7.21
CA THR A 648 19.38 18.56 -7.04
C THR A 648 19.91 19.96 -7.38
N ALA A 649 19.43 20.57 -8.47
CA ALA A 649 19.81 21.94 -8.83
C ALA A 649 19.35 22.96 -7.77
N SER A 650 18.15 22.80 -7.21
CA SER A 650 17.63 23.68 -6.16
C SER A 650 18.41 23.56 -4.84
N GLU A 651 18.85 22.35 -4.48
CA GLU A 651 19.68 22.10 -3.30
C GLU A 651 21.07 22.72 -3.46
N GLU A 652 21.70 22.57 -4.63
CA GLU A 652 22.99 23.21 -4.93
C GLU A 652 22.89 24.74 -4.83
N GLN A 653 21.83 25.33 -5.38
CA GLN A 653 21.62 26.77 -5.33
C GLN A 653 21.33 27.28 -3.90
N ALA A 654 20.52 26.56 -3.12
CA ALA A 654 20.25 26.88 -1.72
C ALA A 654 21.52 26.78 -0.87
N ARG A 655 22.36 25.78 -1.12
CA ARG A 655 23.66 25.61 -0.47
C ARG A 655 24.61 26.77 -0.81
N MET A 656 24.75 27.12 -2.10
CA MET A 656 25.57 28.27 -2.51
C MET A 656 25.08 29.59 -1.88
N ALA A 657 23.77 29.77 -1.76
CA ALA A 657 23.19 30.95 -1.10
C ALA A 657 23.50 30.98 0.41
N SER A 658 23.40 29.83 1.09
CA SER A 658 23.74 29.70 2.51
C SER A 658 25.22 29.95 2.78
N GLU A 659 26.11 29.36 1.97
CA GLU A 659 27.56 29.58 2.04
C GLU A 659 27.91 31.06 1.81
N ARG A 660 27.25 31.71 0.84
CA ARG A 660 27.41 33.15 0.59
C ARG A 660 27.01 34.00 1.80
N GLU A 661 25.89 33.69 2.46
CA GLU A 661 25.43 34.45 3.63
C GLU A 661 26.32 34.19 4.85
N GLN A 662 26.83 32.96 5.03
CA GLN A 662 27.80 32.64 6.08
C GLN A 662 29.11 33.42 5.90
N ILE A 663 29.67 33.45 4.68
CA ILE A 663 30.88 34.23 4.37
C ILE A 663 30.61 35.72 4.62
N ARG A 664 29.46 36.25 4.18
CA ARG A 664 29.08 37.65 4.40
C ARG A 664 29.05 38.00 5.89
N ASN A 665 28.42 37.17 6.71
CA ASN A 665 28.32 37.40 8.16
C ASN A 665 29.68 37.26 8.87
N ALA A 666 30.50 36.29 8.48
CA ALA A 666 31.85 36.12 9.02
C ALA A 666 32.73 37.34 8.70
N LEU A 667 32.67 37.87 7.47
CA LEU A 667 33.41 39.07 7.07
C LEU A 667 32.94 40.30 7.85
N LEU A 668 31.63 40.50 8.01
CA LEU A 668 31.09 41.61 8.80
C LEU A 668 31.50 41.53 10.28
N ALA A 669 31.51 40.33 10.86
CA ALA A 669 31.95 40.12 12.23
C ALA A 669 33.44 40.41 12.41
N ALA A 670 34.29 39.95 11.49
CA ALA A 670 35.73 40.22 11.50
C ALA A 670 36.02 41.73 11.36
N LEU A 671 35.41 42.40 10.38
CA LEU A 671 35.51 43.85 10.20
C LEU A 671 35.06 44.64 11.44
N SER A 672 33.96 44.22 12.08
CA SER A 672 33.47 44.88 13.29
C SER A 672 34.47 44.75 14.46
N HIS A 673 35.07 43.58 14.63
CA HIS A 673 36.08 43.34 15.66
C HIS A 673 37.35 44.17 15.41
N ASP A 674 37.84 44.18 14.17
CA ASP A 674 39.06 44.90 13.78
C ASP A 674 38.91 46.42 13.83
N LEU A 675 37.69 46.94 13.64
CA LEU A 675 37.40 48.37 13.80
C LEU A 675 37.16 48.77 15.26
N ARG A 676 36.48 47.91 16.04
CA ARG A 676 36.14 48.22 17.44
C ARG A 676 37.38 48.41 18.30
N THR A 677 38.41 47.60 18.09
CA THR A 677 39.66 47.64 18.87
C THR A 677 40.36 49.01 18.79
N PRO A 678 40.75 49.53 17.60
CA PRO A 678 41.37 50.85 17.48
C PRO A 678 40.41 51.98 17.85
N LEU A 679 39.11 51.88 17.56
CA LEU A 679 38.13 52.89 18.00
C LEU A 679 38.06 53.00 19.52
N THR A 680 38.07 51.87 20.23
CA THR A 680 38.05 51.86 21.71
C THR A 680 39.31 52.51 22.27
N VAL A 681 40.47 52.26 21.65
CA VAL A 681 41.75 52.91 22.03
C VAL A 681 41.71 54.42 21.77
N LEU A 682 41.22 54.85 20.61
CA LEU A 682 41.09 56.28 20.27
C LEU A 682 40.11 57.01 21.19
N PHE A 683 38.97 56.38 21.50
CA PHE A 683 38.02 56.93 22.48
C PHE A 683 38.65 57.07 23.86
N GLY A 684 39.35 56.03 24.34
CA GLY A 684 40.05 56.10 25.63
C GLY A 684 41.12 57.19 25.68
N GLN A 685 41.91 57.35 24.61
CA GLN A 685 42.90 58.44 24.54
C GLN A 685 42.25 59.83 24.48
N ALA A 686 41.15 59.98 23.76
CA ALA A 686 40.41 61.24 23.70
C ALA A 686 39.78 61.60 25.06
N GLU A 687 39.28 60.61 25.80
CA GLU A 687 38.71 60.76 27.14
C GLU A 687 39.78 61.15 28.17
N ILE A 688 40.97 60.54 28.10
CA ILE A 688 42.12 60.94 28.92
C ILE A 688 42.54 62.39 28.61
N LEU A 689 42.66 62.74 27.33
CA LEU A 689 43.04 64.09 26.91
C LEU A 689 42.03 65.14 27.40
N THR A 690 40.73 64.83 27.36
CA THR A 690 39.68 65.73 27.86
C THR A 690 39.72 65.88 29.39
N LEU A 691 39.99 64.78 30.12
CA LEU A 691 40.21 64.81 31.57
C LEU A 691 41.44 65.67 31.95
N ASP A 692 42.56 65.51 31.23
CA ASP A 692 43.78 66.29 31.46
C ASP A 692 43.53 67.80 31.18
N LEU A 693 42.90 68.13 30.04
CA LEU A 693 42.54 69.50 29.68
C LEU A 693 41.58 70.15 30.70
N ALA A 694 40.65 69.37 31.27
CA ALA A 694 39.75 69.84 32.33
C ALA A 694 40.50 70.12 33.65
N SER A 695 41.51 69.31 33.98
CA SER A 695 42.32 69.47 35.19
C SER A 695 43.21 70.72 35.15
N GLU A 696 43.65 71.15 33.96
CA GLU A 696 44.49 72.34 33.75
C GLU A 696 43.69 73.65 33.57
N GLY A 697 42.34 73.59 33.63
CA GLY A 697 41.49 74.77 33.45
C GLY A 697 41.48 75.32 32.02
N SER A 698 41.74 74.47 31.02
CA SER A 698 41.79 74.87 29.61
C SER A 698 40.40 75.28 29.08
N PRO A 699 40.28 76.35 28.27
CA PRO A 699 39.01 76.73 27.63
C PRO A 699 38.52 75.70 26.60
N HIS A 700 39.34 74.69 26.26
CA HIS A 700 39.02 73.63 25.31
C HIS A 700 38.49 72.34 25.96
N ALA A 701 38.23 72.33 27.26
CA ALA A 701 37.78 71.16 28.02
C ALA A 701 36.27 70.82 27.87
N ARG A 702 35.56 71.45 26.93
CA ARG A 702 34.12 71.22 26.69
C ARG A 702 33.85 70.45 25.41
#